data_AF-A0A538PCN8-F1
#
_entry.id   AF-A0A538PCN8-F1
#
_cell.length_a   1.000
_cell.length_b   1.000
_cell.length_c   1.000
_cell.angle_alpha   90.00
_cell.angle_beta   90.00
_cell.angle_gamma   90.00
#
_symmetry.space_group_name_H-M   'P 1'
#
loop_
_entity.id
_entity.type
_entity.pdbx_description
1 polymer ?
#
loop_
_entity_poly.entity_id
_entity_poly.type
_entity_poly.pdbx_seq_one_letter_code
_entity_poly.pdbx_strand_id
1 'polypeptide(L)'
;MQIVQASRAMVLGAILVFLAAFGLARADSGTNRFSFTGPEIFPIDNQIGHLRAADLDGDGLQDLIVVNNFRSKINLLYNQTGKTNRTEAKAVAKRELNELPPDARFRIESIASEKRISSLVVADLNGDGRPDIAYYGEPKELVAQFNQGTNGWSAPKRWPLDDGLLDANALAAGDANGDGRTDLLLLAEGHVYLLAQTTNHTLAEPEKIPYSGTVKAVQVLDIDGDGREDLLLVNWDSPNPFRFRLQNAAGQLGPEIHFALPPIRSYWPDDLDGDHKTEMVTVAQKSGRAQVSAFKRKPAEPISGAFKEGQFEVLPLARTTKARRGLAWADLDGDERPELLVAEPDSGQLTVYFQRPDGSLGAPKTFSTLTGVSDIAVADWDGDGRPEIFLLSTDERQVGMTQLDKNGRIAFPKILPLDGRPLALAVGPLQSKEKPVLALILEKNDRRELQIRADDGKVTSQKLSENYKSNPSALAFHDVNQDGWNDLVLLTPYEKIKVLLQVPDQPFDEQDIAPPGGSAEQPWMSAADVDGDGKPELLLAQKNFLRAVVWQVETNSPDGKPTYSFRVKDQINGAASNSRIVAATALPNGTNRVASLFLLDAERKSLTLCERDPAGVWQVVRNLPLPVSDFSSLQAVALGATQPNSVAFMSLNSVAWMAFAGEVWEFAELDGYETPIKDGYLNDVVSGDLNNDGRKDLVFLETAKNYLDIVTFEPPHQLVPSTRWQVFEERTFRGRRSDQPEPREALVTDVTGDGRNDLVVLVHDRILVYPQE
;
A
#
# COMPACT_ATOMS: atom_id res chain seq x y z
N MET A 1 58.46 -48.70 12.68
CA MET A 1 59.75 -49.17 12.15
C MET A 1 59.48 -50.43 11.33
N GLN A 2 59.85 -50.40 10.03
CA GLN A 2 59.87 -51.47 9.00
C GLN A 2 58.51 -52.02 8.49
N ILE A 3 58.06 -51.81 7.24
CA ILE A 3 58.60 -52.14 5.87
C ILE A 3 58.41 -53.64 5.56
N VAL A 4 57.94 -54.20 4.43
CA VAL A 4 57.34 -53.82 3.12
C VAL A 4 56.96 -55.15 2.41
N GLN A 5 55.87 -55.15 1.63
CA GLN A 5 55.51 -55.89 0.39
C GLN A 5 55.74 -57.40 0.11
N ALA A 6 54.69 -57.94 -0.54
CA ALA A 6 54.64 -58.84 -1.72
C ALA A 6 55.03 -60.33 -1.52
N SER A 7 54.46 -61.34 -2.19
CA SER A 7 53.71 -61.40 -3.46
C SER A 7 53.06 -62.78 -3.65
N ARG A 8 51.85 -62.77 -4.24
CA ARG A 8 51.25 -63.68 -5.25
C ARG A 8 51.29 -65.23 -5.08
N ALA A 9 50.06 -65.73 -4.90
CA ALA A 9 49.30 -66.62 -5.80
C ALA A 9 49.57 -68.14 -5.84
N MET A 10 48.60 -68.90 -5.34
CA MET A 10 47.80 -69.88 -6.09
C MET A 10 46.72 -70.43 -5.15
N VAL A 11 45.48 -70.60 -5.64
CA VAL A 11 44.66 -71.83 -5.50
C VAL A 11 43.33 -71.63 -6.24
N LEU A 12 43.07 -72.57 -7.15
CA LEU A 12 41.81 -72.84 -7.84
C LEU A 12 40.69 -73.24 -6.88
N GLY A 13 39.44 -72.96 -7.25
CA GLY A 13 38.31 -73.77 -6.80
C GLY A 13 37.00 -73.00 -6.70
N ALA A 14 36.18 -73.09 -7.74
CA ALA A 14 34.84 -72.53 -7.81
C ALA A 14 33.88 -73.16 -6.78
N ILE A 15 32.91 -72.36 -6.27
CA ILE A 15 31.46 -72.64 -6.28
C ILE A 15 30.68 -71.42 -5.73
N LEU A 16 29.87 -70.86 -6.64
CA LEU A 16 28.54 -70.23 -6.56
C LEU A 16 28.18 -69.03 -5.63
N VAL A 17 27.70 -67.99 -6.35
CA VAL A 17 26.52 -67.12 -6.11
C VAL A 17 26.73 -65.86 -5.27
N PHE A 18 26.95 -64.75 -5.95
CA PHE A 18 26.03 -63.59 -5.97
C PHE A 18 26.31 -62.78 -7.24
N LEU A 19 25.36 -62.76 -8.18
CA LEU A 19 25.42 -61.95 -9.39
C LEU A 19 25.09 -60.50 -9.01
N ALA A 20 26.11 -59.64 -8.96
CA ALA A 20 25.93 -58.21 -9.00
C ALA A 20 25.49 -57.83 -10.43
N ALA A 21 24.20 -57.52 -10.60
CA ALA A 21 23.71 -56.91 -11.82
C ALA A 21 24.21 -55.46 -11.87
N PHE A 22 25.21 -55.21 -12.70
CA PHE A 22 25.42 -53.91 -13.31
C PHE A 22 24.18 -53.60 -14.16
N GLY A 23 23.18 -52.97 -13.54
CA GLY A 23 22.14 -52.26 -14.25
C GLY A 23 22.75 -50.98 -14.79
N LEU A 24 22.96 -50.93 -16.11
CA LEU A 24 23.03 -49.68 -16.86
C LEU A 24 21.79 -48.86 -16.51
N ALA A 25 21.91 -47.94 -15.55
CA ALA A 25 21.00 -46.82 -15.44
C ALA A 25 21.22 -45.98 -16.69
N ARG A 26 20.41 -46.27 -17.70
CA ARG A 26 20.18 -45.41 -18.85
C ARG A 26 19.81 -44.04 -18.25
N ALA A 27 20.64 -43.04 -18.50
CA ALA A 27 20.22 -41.66 -18.31
C ALA A 27 19.00 -41.45 -19.21
N ASP A 28 17.82 -41.38 -18.60
CA ASP A 28 16.63 -40.93 -19.31
C ASP A 28 16.82 -39.43 -19.56
N SER A 29 17.23 -39.11 -20.79
CA SER A 29 17.02 -37.78 -21.34
C SER A 29 15.51 -37.64 -21.57
N GLY A 30 14.77 -37.29 -20.52
CA GLY A 30 13.32 -37.08 -20.57
C GLY A 30 12.99 -35.84 -21.40
N THR A 31 12.77 -36.01 -22.70
CA THR A 31 12.55 -34.91 -23.66
C THR A 31 11.08 -34.58 -23.92
N ASN A 32 10.13 -35.04 -23.10
CA ASN A 32 8.78 -34.46 -23.06
C ASN A 32 8.08 -34.85 -21.75
N ARG A 33 8.08 -33.95 -20.76
CA ARG A 33 7.30 -34.10 -19.51
C ARG A 33 5.82 -33.74 -19.69
N PHE A 34 5.49 -33.13 -20.83
CA PHE A 34 4.14 -32.68 -21.19
C PHE A 34 3.71 -33.39 -22.45
N SER A 35 2.52 -34.00 -22.42
CA SER A 35 1.88 -34.59 -23.59
C SER A 35 0.42 -34.14 -23.64
N PHE A 36 0.00 -33.70 -24.83
CA PHE A 36 -1.36 -33.24 -25.09
C PHE A 36 -1.93 -33.97 -26.30
N THR A 37 -3.20 -34.38 -26.22
CA THR A 37 -3.89 -35.08 -27.33
C THR A 37 -4.14 -34.20 -28.58
N GLY A 38 -3.86 -32.89 -28.47
CA GLY A 38 -4.11 -31.87 -29.48
C GLY A 38 -5.29 -30.95 -29.13
N PRO A 39 -5.43 -29.77 -29.76
CA PRO A 39 -6.44 -28.81 -29.35
C PRO A 39 -7.86 -29.23 -29.79
N GLU A 40 -8.77 -29.32 -28.85
CA GLU A 40 -10.21 -29.21 -29.08
C GLU A 40 -10.57 -27.73 -29.28
N ILE A 41 -11.42 -27.43 -30.27
CA ILE A 41 -11.71 -26.06 -30.69
C ILE A 41 -13.19 -25.75 -30.48
N PHE A 42 -13.48 -24.75 -29.66
CA PHE A 42 -14.82 -24.29 -29.34
C PHE A 42 -15.02 -22.85 -29.84
N PRO A 43 -15.64 -22.66 -31.02
CA PRO A 43 -15.97 -21.32 -31.51
C PRO A 43 -17.11 -20.71 -30.70
N ILE A 44 -16.94 -19.47 -30.24
CA ILE A 44 -17.90 -18.74 -29.40
C ILE A 44 -18.39 -17.49 -30.14
N ASP A 45 -17.68 -16.37 -30.05
CA ASP A 45 -17.95 -15.12 -30.76
C ASP A 45 -16.73 -14.18 -30.66
N ASN A 46 -16.76 -13.07 -31.41
CA ASN A 46 -15.73 -12.04 -31.29
C ASN A 46 -15.83 -11.28 -29.97
N GLN A 47 -14.72 -10.67 -29.54
CA GLN A 47 -14.65 -9.86 -28.30
C GLN A 47 -15.05 -10.62 -27.02
N ILE A 48 -14.82 -11.94 -27.01
CA ILE A 48 -14.82 -12.73 -25.78
C ILE A 48 -13.57 -12.43 -24.94
N GLY A 49 -13.67 -12.56 -23.63
CA GLY A 49 -12.56 -12.41 -22.67
C GLY A 49 -12.98 -12.79 -21.26
N HIS A 50 -12.12 -12.52 -20.26
CA HIS A 50 -12.33 -12.88 -18.86
C HIS A 50 -12.61 -14.38 -18.68
N LEU A 51 -11.73 -15.22 -19.24
CA LEU A 51 -11.79 -16.66 -19.13
C LEU A 51 -11.63 -17.08 -17.65
N ARG A 52 -12.61 -17.83 -17.14
CA ARG A 52 -12.61 -18.42 -15.80
C ARG A 52 -13.05 -19.87 -15.87
N ALA A 53 -12.71 -20.64 -14.85
CA ALA A 53 -13.18 -22.00 -14.67
C ALA A 53 -13.75 -22.20 -13.27
N ALA A 54 -14.88 -22.88 -13.17
CA ALA A 54 -15.51 -23.27 -11.91
C ALA A 54 -16.55 -24.36 -12.16
N ASP A 55 -16.82 -25.21 -11.17
CA ASP A 55 -17.92 -26.19 -11.20
C ASP A 55 -19.25 -25.47 -10.90
N LEU A 56 -19.95 -25.01 -11.94
CA LEU A 56 -21.16 -24.20 -11.80
C LEU A 56 -22.39 -25.05 -11.46
N ASP A 57 -22.43 -26.32 -11.86
CA ASP A 57 -23.60 -27.19 -11.63
C ASP A 57 -23.43 -28.14 -10.44
N GLY A 58 -22.23 -28.22 -9.85
CA GLY A 58 -21.89 -29.00 -8.68
C GLY A 58 -21.67 -30.48 -9.00
N ASP A 59 -21.26 -30.80 -10.23
CA ASP A 59 -21.06 -32.17 -10.69
C ASP A 59 -19.61 -32.67 -10.58
N GLY A 60 -18.71 -31.80 -10.11
CA GLY A 60 -17.29 -32.07 -9.90
C GLY A 60 -16.43 -31.86 -11.15
N LEU A 61 -17.02 -31.47 -12.28
CA LEU A 61 -16.28 -31.11 -13.50
C LEU A 61 -16.18 -29.59 -13.63
N GLN A 62 -15.05 -29.13 -14.15
CA GLN A 62 -14.86 -27.69 -14.36
C GLN A 62 -15.61 -27.23 -15.61
N ASP A 63 -16.44 -26.21 -15.44
CA ASP A 63 -17.08 -25.45 -16.51
C ASP A 63 -16.22 -24.24 -16.89
N LEU A 64 -16.46 -23.68 -18.08
CA LEU A 64 -15.79 -22.45 -18.51
C LEU A 64 -16.75 -21.27 -18.57
N ILE A 65 -16.27 -20.11 -18.14
CA ILE A 65 -17.02 -18.85 -18.16
C ILE A 65 -16.25 -17.87 -19.01
N VAL A 66 -16.94 -17.21 -19.96
CA VAL A 66 -16.36 -16.11 -20.75
C VAL A 66 -17.35 -14.97 -20.90
N VAL A 67 -16.86 -13.74 -20.73
CA VAL A 67 -17.61 -12.53 -21.04
C VAL A 67 -17.69 -12.36 -22.54
N ASN A 68 -18.89 -12.12 -23.08
CA ASN A 68 -19.12 -11.82 -24.48
C ASN A 68 -19.75 -10.44 -24.62
N ASN A 69 -18.88 -9.43 -24.63
CA ASN A 69 -19.28 -8.03 -24.73
C ASN A 69 -19.91 -7.68 -26.10
N PHE A 70 -19.60 -8.43 -27.16
CA PHE A 70 -20.23 -8.24 -28.47
C PHE A 70 -21.73 -8.57 -28.44
N ARG A 71 -22.15 -9.47 -27.55
CA ARG A 71 -23.54 -9.92 -27.40
C ARG A 71 -24.19 -9.48 -26.07
N SER A 72 -23.51 -8.67 -25.26
CA SER A 72 -23.97 -8.25 -23.93
C SER A 72 -24.44 -9.42 -23.05
N LYS A 73 -23.63 -10.48 -23.01
CA LYS A 73 -23.90 -11.69 -22.24
C LYS A 73 -22.64 -12.30 -21.64
N ILE A 74 -22.81 -13.15 -20.65
CA ILE A 74 -21.80 -14.05 -20.13
C ILE A 74 -22.12 -15.42 -20.67
N ASN A 75 -21.19 -16.03 -21.40
CA ASN A 75 -21.31 -17.39 -21.91
C ASN A 75 -20.84 -18.37 -20.82
N LEU A 76 -21.68 -19.37 -20.53
CA LEU A 76 -21.37 -20.46 -19.60
C LEU A 76 -21.24 -21.75 -20.42
N LEU A 77 -20.08 -22.39 -20.36
CA LEU A 77 -19.77 -23.62 -21.08
C LEU A 77 -19.80 -24.77 -20.07
N TYR A 78 -20.97 -25.37 -19.90
CA TYR A 78 -21.17 -26.49 -18.99
C TYR A 78 -20.53 -27.76 -19.54
N ASN A 79 -19.71 -28.43 -18.74
CA ASN A 79 -18.98 -29.64 -19.08
C ASN A 79 -19.91 -30.85 -19.11
N GLN A 80 -19.85 -31.62 -20.20
CA GLN A 80 -20.72 -32.77 -20.45
C GLN A 80 -19.97 -34.11 -20.45
N THR A 81 -18.68 -34.08 -20.07
CA THR A 81 -17.84 -35.28 -19.98
C THR A 81 -18.36 -36.24 -18.90
N GLY A 82 -19.16 -35.74 -17.94
CA GLY A 82 -19.89 -36.46 -16.90
C GLY A 82 -21.31 -36.94 -17.26
N LYS A 83 -21.96 -37.67 -16.35
CA LYS A 83 -23.32 -38.23 -16.53
C LYS A 83 -24.45 -37.31 -16.04
N THR A 84 -24.10 -36.12 -15.56
CA THR A 84 -24.88 -35.31 -14.62
C THR A 84 -25.63 -34.16 -15.25
N ASN A 85 -25.27 -33.73 -16.47
CA ASN A 85 -25.97 -32.66 -17.19
C ASN A 85 -26.20 -32.96 -18.70
N ARG A 86 -26.41 -34.24 -19.04
CA ARG A 86 -26.75 -34.65 -20.42
C ARG A 86 -28.22 -34.35 -20.73
N THR A 87 -28.47 -33.25 -21.43
CA THR A 87 -29.77 -33.04 -22.09
C THR A 87 -29.94 -34.02 -23.25
N GLU A 88 -31.14 -34.58 -23.44
CA GLU A 88 -31.45 -35.42 -24.61
C GLU A 88 -31.07 -34.68 -25.91
N ALA A 89 -30.27 -35.32 -26.77
CA ALA A 89 -29.84 -34.74 -28.03
C ALA A 89 -31.06 -34.44 -28.92
N LYS A 90 -31.45 -33.16 -29.02
CA LYS A 90 -32.46 -32.72 -29.99
C LYS A 90 -31.86 -32.79 -31.39
N ALA A 91 -32.53 -33.46 -32.31
CA ALA A 91 -32.15 -33.48 -33.71
C ALA A 91 -32.31 -32.08 -34.32
N VAL A 92 -31.22 -31.33 -34.45
CA VAL A 92 -31.21 -30.01 -35.08
C VAL A 92 -31.10 -30.16 -36.61
N ALA A 93 -32.09 -29.64 -37.34
CA ALA A 93 -32.16 -29.78 -38.81
C ALA A 93 -31.19 -28.86 -39.58
N LYS A 94 -30.63 -27.83 -38.92
CA LYS A 94 -29.62 -26.91 -39.48
C LYS A 94 -28.89 -26.18 -38.34
N ARG A 95 -27.57 -26.31 -38.28
CA ARG A 95 -26.73 -25.65 -37.25
C ARG A 95 -26.46 -24.19 -37.63
N GLU A 96 -26.55 -23.28 -36.67
CA GLU A 96 -26.13 -21.89 -36.83
C GLU A 96 -24.60 -21.76 -36.76
N LEU A 97 -24.06 -20.61 -37.19
CA LEU A 97 -22.63 -20.30 -37.05
C LEU A 97 -22.27 -20.25 -35.55
N ASN A 98 -21.25 -21.01 -35.14
CA ASN A 98 -20.77 -21.18 -33.76
C ASN A 98 -21.69 -21.99 -32.82
N GLU A 99 -22.67 -22.73 -33.36
CA GLU A 99 -23.41 -23.71 -32.58
C GLU A 99 -22.59 -25.01 -32.43
N LEU A 100 -22.27 -25.38 -31.18
CA LEU A 100 -21.54 -26.61 -30.89
C LEU A 100 -22.39 -27.86 -31.17
N PRO A 101 -21.78 -28.97 -31.64
CA PRO A 101 -22.51 -30.21 -31.83
C PRO A 101 -23.01 -30.78 -30.49
N PRO A 102 -24.12 -31.55 -30.46
CA PRO A 102 -24.70 -32.07 -29.21
C PRO A 102 -23.80 -33.02 -28.41
N ASP A 103 -22.77 -33.57 -29.05
CA ASP A 103 -21.74 -34.44 -28.49
C ASP A 103 -20.43 -33.69 -28.19
N ALA A 104 -20.42 -32.36 -28.29
CA ALA A 104 -19.30 -31.55 -27.82
C ALA A 104 -19.07 -31.73 -26.32
N ARG A 105 -17.82 -31.50 -25.88
CA ARG A 105 -17.47 -31.46 -24.45
C ARG A 105 -18.30 -30.47 -23.67
N PHE A 106 -18.58 -29.30 -24.26
CA PHE A 106 -19.30 -28.23 -23.62
C PHE A 106 -20.65 -27.96 -24.27
N ARG A 107 -21.62 -27.65 -23.41
CA ARG A 107 -22.89 -27.04 -23.79
C ARG A 107 -22.87 -25.57 -23.41
N ILE A 108 -23.17 -24.70 -24.37
CA ILE A 108 -23.20 -23.26 -24.14
C ILE A 108 -24.58 -22.83 -23.66
N GLU A 109 -24.63 -22.23 -22.47
CA GLU A 109 -25.73 -21.38 -22.02
C GLU A 109 -25.25 -19.93 -21.88
N SER A 110 -26.13 -19.01 -21.50
CA SER A 110 -25.74 -17.61 -21.29
C SER A 110 -26.61 -16.89 -20.27
N ILE A 111 -25.97 -15.98 -19.52
CA ILE A 111 -26.63 -14.99 -18.69
C ILE A 111 -26.61 -13.65 -19.43
N ALA A 112 -27.73 -12.94 -19.48
CA ALA A 112 -27.74 -11.57 -20.01
C ALA A 112 -26.96 -10.65 -19.05
N SER A 113 -25.90 -10.00 -19.53
CA SER A 113 -25.19 -9.00 -18.72
C SER A 113 -25.86 -7.64 -18.79
N GLU A 114 -26.62 -7.40 -19.87
CA GLU A 114 -27.28 -6.14 -20.26
C GLU A 114 -26.32 -4.96 -20.46
N LYS A 115 -25.03 -5.16 -20.21
CA LYS A 115 -23.99 -4.14 -20.03
C LYS A 115 -22.65 -4.64 -20.55
N ARG A 116 -21.76 -3.70 -20.87
CA ARG A 116 -20.36 -4.02 -21.19
C ARG A 116 -19.63 -4.33 -19.89
N ILE A 117 -19.09 -5.53 -19.75
CA ILE A 117 -18.32 -5.97 -18.59
C ILE A 117 -16.85 -5.60 -18.80
N SER A 118 -16.25 -4.97 -17.79
CA SER A 118 -14.83 -4.63 -17.74
C SER A 118 -14.05 -5.56 -16.83
N SER A 119 -14.68 -6.18 -15.84
CA SER A 119 -14.06 -7.15 -14.91
C SER A 119 -15.10 -8.17 -14.42
N LEU A 120 -14.66 -9.39 -14.16
CA LEU A 120 -15.50 -10.50 -13.68
C LEU A 120 -14.72 -11.41 -12.74
N VAL A 121 -15.37 -11.82 -11.66
CA VAL A 121 -14.91 -12.84 -10.71
C VAL A 121 -15.97 -13.93 -10.54
N VAL A 122 -15.49 -15.15 -10.27
CA VAL A 122 -16.31 -16.32 -9.99
C VAL A 122 -15.85 -16.90 -8.66
N ALA A 123 -16.72 -16.89 -7.65
CA ALA A 123 -16.39 -17.29 -6.28
C ALA A 123 -17.68 -17.56 -5.49
N ASP A 124 -17.62 -18.29 -4.39
CA ASP A 124 -18.77 -18.49 -3.50
C ASP A 124 -19.00 -17.23 -2.63
N LEU A 125 -19.86 -16.32 -3.10
CA LEU A 125 -20.09 -15.01 -2.48
C LEU A 125 -21.21 -15.04 -1.43
N ASN A 126 -21.86 -16.19 -1.28
CA ASN A 126 -22.97 -16.39 -0.37
C ASN A 126 -22.73 -17.53 0.63
N GLY A 127 -21.77 -18.42 0.40
CA GLY A 127 -21.30 -19.43 1.36
C GLY A 127 -22.12 -20.71 1.32
N ASP A 128 -22.76 -21.00 0.19
CA ASP A 128 -23.55 -22.21 -0.03
C ASP A 128 -22.73 -23.33 -0.71
N GLY A 129 -21.44 -23.08 -0.97
CA GLY A 129 -20.52 -24.00 -1.63
C GLY A 129 -20.65 -24.01 -3.15
N ARG A 130 -21.43 -23.09 -3.74
CA ARG A 130 -21.57 -22.95 -5.20
C ARG A 130 -20.87 -21.67 -5.67
N PRO A 131 -20.15 -21.71 -6.80
CA PRO A 131 -19.57 -20.51 -7.36
C PRO A 131 -20.66 -19.57 -7.90
N ASP A 132 -20.64 -18.34 -7.41
CA ASP A 132 -21.44 -17.20 -7.85
C ASP A 132 -20.65 -16.35 -8.86
N ILE A 133 -21.35 -15.45 -9.57
CA ILE A 133 -20.73 -14.54 -10.53
C ILE A 133 -20.91 -13.10 -10.08
N ALA A 134 -19.81 -12.35 -10.01
CA ALA A 134 -19.83 -10.89 -9.87
C ALA A 134 -19.06 -10.21 -11.00
N TYR A 135 -19.59 -9.10 -11.49
CA TYR A 135 -18.97 -8.34 -12.57
C TYR A 135 -19.20 -6.84 -12.44
N TYR A 136 -18.25 -6.07 -12.96
CA TYR A 136 -18.29 -4.61 -12.99
C TYR A 136 -18.11 -4.12 -14.43
N GLY A 137 -18.84 -3.07 -14.82
CA GLY A 137 -18.90 -2.67 -16.22
C GLY A 137 -19.59 -1.33 -16.46
N GLU A 138 -19.81 -1.00 -17.74
CA GLU A 138 -20.47 0.24 -18.17
C GLU A 138 -21.98 0.04 -18.47
N PRO A 139 -22.87 0.91 -17.96
CA PRO A 139 -22.61 2.01 -17.02
C PRO A 139 -22.13 1.50 -15.67
N LYS A 140 -21.21 2.26 -15.04
CA LYS A 140 -20.46 1.93 -13.81
C LYS A 140 -21.35 1.37 -12.70
N GLU A 141 -21.41 0.05 -12.64
CA GLU A 141 -22.23 -0.68 -11.68
C GLU A 141 -21.60 -2.04 -11.39
N LEU A 142 -21.56 -2.40 -10.11
CA LEU A 142 -21.21 -3.74 -9.66
C LEU A 142 -22.49 -4.59 -9.61
N VAL A 143 -22.43 -5.77 -10.21
CA VAL A 143 -23.53 -6.72 -10.24
C VAL A 143 -23.07 -8.06 -9.70
N ALA A 144 -23.84 -8.65 -8.78
CA ALA A 144 -23.66 -10.03 -8.32
C ALA A 144 -24.90 -10.85 -8.66
N GLN A 145 -24.70 -12.08 -9.14
CA GLN A 145 -25.73 -13.07 -9.40
C GLN A 145 -25.34 -14.38 -8.71
N PHE A 146 -26.24 -14.86 -7.86
CA PHE A 146 -26.01 -16.03 -7.02
C PHE A 146 -26.50 -17.30 -7.73
N ASN A 147 -25.71 -18.35 -7.65
CA ASN A 147 -25.99 -19.64 -8.26
C ASN A 147 -26.96 -20.44 -7.37
N GLN A 148 -28.15 -20.73 -7.88
CA GLN A 148 -29.20 -21.43 -7.13
C GLN A 148 -29.20 -22.95 -7.39
N GLY A 149 -28.20 -23.46 -8.11
CA GLY A 149 -28.10 -24.84 -8.55
C GLY A 149 -29.05 -25.17 -9.71
N THR A 150 -28.87 -26.34 -10.33
CA THR A 150 -29.68 -26.82 -11.47
C THR A 150 -29.75 -25.84 -12.65
N ASN A 151 -28.65 -25.13 -12.92
CA ASN A 151 -28.54 -24.06 -13.92
C ASN A 151 -29.45 -22.83 -13.65
N GLY A 152 -29.92 -22.65 -12.41
CA GLY A 152 -30.72 -21.50 -11.98
C GLY A 152 -29.87 -20.39 -11.37
N TRP A 153 -30.17 -19.14 -11.73
CA TRP A 153 -29.48 -17.94 -11.22
C TRP A 153 -30.46 -17.01 -10.52
N SER A 154 -30.00 -16.35 -9.46
CA SER A 154 -30.78 -15.33 -8.77
C SER A 154 -31.06 -14.13 -9.67
N ALA A 155 -32.01 -13.28 -9.27
CA ALA A 155 -32.07 -11.93 -9.81
C ALA A 155 -30.75 -11.16 -9.50
N PRO A 156 -30.28 -10.28 -10.40
CA PRO A 156 -29.05 -9.53 -10.19
C PRO A 156 -29.18 -8.54 -9.03
N LYS A 157 -28.26 -8.62 -8.05
CA LYS A 157 -28.06 -7.59 -7.03
C LYS A 157 -27.08 -6.54 -7.57
N ARG A 158 -27.39 -5.26 -7.40
CA ARG A 158 -26.71 -4.15 -8.08
C ARG A 158 -26.26 -3.07 -7.09
N TRP A 159 -25.05 -2.56 -7.27
CA TRP A 159 -24.50 -1.41 -6.54
C TRP A 159 -23.98 -0.36 -7.53
N PRO A 160 -24.57 0.86 -7.54
CA PRO A 160 -24.06 1.97 -8.34
C PRO A 160 -22.80 2.55 -7.68
N LEU A 161 -21.63 2.15 -8.19
CA LEU A 161 -20.32 2.56 -7.67
C LEU A 161 -19.60 3.37 -8.77
N ASP A 162 -19.89 4.66 -8.82
CA ASP A 162 -19.52 5.56 -9.93
C ASP A 162 -18.00 5.86 -10.04
N ASP A 163 -17.25 5.62 -8.97
CA ASP A 163 -15.80 5.81 -8.87
C ASP A 163 -15.01 4.50 -9.00
N GLY A 164 -15.69 3.37 -9.28
CA GLY A 164 -15.02 2.11 -9.61
C GLY A 164 -14.21 2.21 -10.91
N LEU A 165 -13.09 1.49 -10.97
CA LEU A 165 -12.21 1.46 -12.13
C LEU A 165 -12.71 0.45 -13.17
N LEU A 166 -12.71 0.87 -14.44
CA LEU A 166 -13.11 0.05 -15.58
C LEU A 166 -11.89 -0.68 -16.17
N ASP A 167 -11.24 -1.51 -15.36
CA ASP A 167 -10.06 -2.30 -15.72
C ASP A 167 -10.34 -3.80 -15.51
N ALA A 168 -9.69 -4.66 -16.29
CA ALA A 168 -9.82 -6.11 -16.21
C ALA A 168 -9.39 -6.70 -14.86
N ASN A 169 -8.54 -5.97 -14.12
CA ASN A 169 -7.99 -6.41 -12.84
C ASN A 169 -8.62 -5.69 -11.64
N ALA A 170 -9.77 -5.02 -11.84
CA ALA A 170 -10.41 -4.21 -10.82
C ALA A 170 -11.24 -5.01 -9.80
N LEU A 171 -11.58 -6.28 -10.08
CA LEU A 171 -12.34 -7.13 -9.14
C LEU A 171 -11.46 -8.25 -8.62
N ALA A 172 -11.60 -8.55 -7.34
CA ALA A 172 -11.02 -9.70 -6.67
C ALA A 172 -12.03 -10.29 -5.67
N ALA A 173 -11.82 -11.54 -5.29
CA ALA A 173 -12.55 -12.19 -4.22
C ALA A 173 -11.57 -12.92 -3.29
N GLY A 174 -11.85 -12.94 -2.00
CA GLY A 174 -10.99 -13.54 -0.97
C GLY A 174 -11.39 -13.07 0.43
N ASP A 175 -10.86 -13.70 1.48
CA ASP A 175 -11.08 -13.36 2.88
C ASP A 175 -10.21 -12.16 3.31
N ALA A 176 -10.62 -10.96 2.90
CA ALA A 176 -9.88 -9.73 3.19
C ALA A 176 -10.09 -9.22 4.64
N ASN A 177 -11.03 -9.80 5.38
CA ASN A 177 -11.38 -9.39 6.74
C ASN A 177 -11.05 -10.45 7.83
N GLY A 178 -10.56 -11.63 7.43
CA GLY A 178 -10.09 -12.69 8.31
C GLY A 178 -11.17 -13.48 9.04
N ASP A 179 -12.42 -13.47 8.55
CA ASP A 179 -13.54 -14.21 9.18
C ASP A 179 -13.78 -15.60 8.58
N GLY A 180 -12.93 -16.02 7.64
CA GLY A 180 -12.97 -17.30 6.95
C GLY A 180 -14.03 -17.37 5.85
N ARG A 181 -14.57 -16.23 5.40
CA ARG A 181 -15.55 -16.14 4.32
C ARG A 181 -15.01 -15.35 3.13
N THR A 182 -15.54 -15.61 1.95
CA THR A 182 -15.07 -14.97 0.72
C THR A 182 -15.75 -13.62 0.52
N ASP A 183 -14.97 -12.56 0.67
CA ASP A 183 -15.43 -11.20 0.40
C ASP A 183 -15.29 -10.83 -1.08
N LEU A 184 -15.99 -9.76 -1.50
CA LEU A 184 -15.87 -9.18 -2.83
C LEU A 184 -15.20 -7.81 -2.77
N LEU A 185 -14.16 -7.61 -3.57
CA LEU A 185 -13.39 -6.37 -3.64
C LEU A 185 -13.52 -5.71 -5.01
N LEU A 186 -13.72 -4.39 -5.04
CA LEU A 186 -13.71 -3.57 -6.26
C LEU A 186 -12.76 -2.38 -6.12
N LEU A 187 -11.76 -2.31 -6.99
CA LEU A 187 -10.84 -1.19 -7.08
C LEU A 187 -11.55 0.08 -7.58
N ALA A 188 -11.37 1.19 -6.87
CA ALA A 188 -11.96 2.48 -7.16
C ALA A 188 -10.93 3.62 -7.02
N GLU A 189 -11.32 4.87 -7.29
CA GLU A 189 -10.41 6.03 -7.27
C GLU A 189 -9.91 6.40 -5.86
N GLY A 190 -8.82 5.78 -5.41
CA GLY A 190 -8.16 6.09 -4.13
C GLY A 190 -8.55 5.20 -2.96
N HIS A 191 -9.40 4.20 -3.20
CA HIS A 191 -9.80 3.18 -2.23
C HIS A 191 -10.21 1.89 -2.95
N VAL A 192 -10.27 0.80 -2.21
CA VAL A 192 -10.94 -0.44 -2.61
C VAL A 192 -12.28 -0.49 -1.90
N TYR A 193 -13.36 -0.82 -2.62
CA TYR A 193 -14.61 -1.21 -2.00
C TYR A 193 -14.50 -2.64 -1.50
N LEU A 194 -14.78 -2.88 -0.23
CA LEU A 194 -14.93 -4.19 0.37
C LEU A 194 -16.42 -4.46 0.62
N LEU A 195 -16.96 -5.52 0.04
CA LEU A 195 -18.29 -6.02 0.32
C LEU A 195 -18.13 -7.36 1.06
N ALA A 196 -18.17 -7.28 2.39
CA ALA A 196 -17.91 -8.45 3.23
C ALA A 196 -19.05 -9.47 3.17
N GLN A 197 -18.71 -10.76 3.18
CA GLN A 197 -19.70 -11.83 3.26
C GLN A 197 -20.18 -12.01 4.71
N THR A 198 -21.47 -11.75 4.92
CA THR A 198 -22.08 -11.82 6.26
C THR A 198 -22.42 -13.26 6.66
N THR A 199 -22.56 -13.48 7.97
CA THR A 199 -23.06 -14.72 8.58
C THR A 199 -24.44 -15.17 8.07
N ASN A 200 -25.20 -14.24 7.47
CA ASN A 200 -26.52 -14.50 6.89
C ASN A 200 -26.45 -14.86 5.40
N HIS A 201 -25.28 -15.24 4.87
CA HIS A 201 -25.10 -15.66 3.47
C HIS A 201 -25.43 -14.54 2.47
N THR A 202 -25.05 -13.29 2.80
CA THR A 202 -25.26 -12.12 1.93
C THR A 202 -24.06 -11.19 1.95
N LEU A 203 -23.83 -10.44 0.86
CA LEU A 203 -22.86 -9.36 0.82
C LEU A 203 -23.37 -8.10 1.55
N ALA A 204 -22.54 -7.56 2.43
CA ALA A 204 -22.75 -6.32 3.17
C ALA A 204 -22.76 -5.07 2.26
N GLU A 205 -23.05 -3.91 2.85
CA GLU A 205 -22.87 -2.63 2.15
C GLU A 205 -21.37 -2.36 1.91
N PRO A 206 -21.00 -1.70 0.79
CA PRO A 206 -19.60 -1.44 0.46
C PRO A 206 -18.90 -0.55 1.48
N GLU A 207 -17.82 -1.06 2.08
CA GLU A 207 -16.87 -0.30 2.89
C GLU A 207 -15.72 0.21 2.02
N LYS A 208 -15.14 1.38 2.35
CA LYS A 208 -14.00 1.94 1.62
C LYS A 208 -12.70 1.68 2.40
N ILE A 209 -11.77 0.99 1.76
CA ILE A 209 -10.41 0.78 2.25
C ILE A 209 -9.47 1.74 1.51
N PRO A 210 -8.98 2.82 2.14
CA PRO A 210 -8.14 3.80 1.46
C PRO A 210 -6.78 3.22 1.07
N TYR A 211 -6.20 3.80 0.02
CA TYR A 211 -4.90 3.40 -0.50
C TYR A 211 -4.09 4.62 -0.96
N SER A 212 -2.76 4.54 -1.02
CA SER A 212 -1.92 5.68 -1.48
C SER A 212 -1.66 5.66 -3.01
N GLY A 213 -1.36 6.80 -3.62
CA GLY A 213 -0.97 6.86 -5.05
C GLY A 213 -1.99 6.30 -6.05
N THR A 214 -1.50 5.67 -7.12
CA THR A 214 -2.30 5.05 -8.21
C THR A 214 -2.17 3.53 -8.13
N VAL A 215 -3.28 2.82 -8.36
CA VAL A 215 -3.38 1.35 -8.42
C VAL A 215 -4.13 0.98 -9.68
N LYS A 216 -3.79 -0.18 -10.25
CA LYS A 216 -4.41 -0.74 -11.46
C LYS A 216 -4.95 -2.15 -11.26
N ALA A 217 -4.50 -2.87 -10.24
CA ALA A 217 -5.03 -4.17 -9.88
C ALA A 217 -5.08 -4.38 -8.36
N VAL A 218 -6.01 -5.22 -7.95
CA VAL A 218 -6.20 -5.68 -6.57
C VAL A 218 -6.24 -7.21 -6.55
N GLN A 219 -5.61 -7.83 -5.55
CA GLN A 219 -5.66 -9.26 -5.30
C GLN A 219 -5.65 -9.55 -3.80
N VAL A 220 -6.18 -10.71 -3.42
CA VAL A 220 -6.28 -11.19 -2.04
C VAL A 220 -5.64 -12.58 -1.99
N LEU A 221 -4.55 -12.72 -1.23
CA LEU A 221 -3.72 -13.94 -1.17
C LEU A 221 -2.76 -13.92 0.02
N ASP A 222 -2.28 -15.08 0.46
CA ASP A 222 -1.31 -15.22 1.57
C ASP A 222 0.13 -14.94 1.09
N ILE A 223 0.64 -13.73 1.35
CA ILE A 223 1.91 -13.26 0.79
C ILE A 223 3.08 -13.65 1.69
N ASP A 224 2.87 -13.71 3.00
CA ASP A 224 3.90 -14.07 3.98
C ASP A 224 3.87 -15.53 4.45
N GLY A 225 2.90 -16.31 3.98
CA GLY A 225 2.79 -17.76 4.21
C GLY A 225 2.29 -18.10 5.60
N ASP A 226 1.50 -17.22 6.21
CA ASP A 226 1.02 -17.36 7.58
C ASP A 226 -0.42 -17.87 7.72
N GLY A 227 -1.03 -18.20 6.58
CA GLY A 227 -2.37 -18.78 6.44
C GLY A 227 -3.49 -17.75 6.43
N ARG A 228 -3.19 -16.45 6.38
CA ARG A 228 -4.18 -15.37 6.24
C ARG A 228 -4.04 -14.69 4.89
N GLU A 229 -5.15 -14.24 4.32
CA GLU A 229 -5.10 -13.57 3.02
C GLU A 229 -4.82 -12.07 3.18
N ASP A 230 -3.72 -11.63 2.60
CA ASP A 230 -3.27 -10.24 2.56
C ASP A 230 -3.85 -9.51 1.33
N LEU A 231 -3.76 -8.18 1.35
CA LEU A 231 -4.14 -7.35 0.21
C LEU A 231 -2.90 -6.96 -0.61
N LEU A 232 -2.87 -7.36 -1.88
CA LEU A 232 -1.90 -6.91 -2.88
C LEU A 232 -2.52 -5.85 -3.79
N LEU A 233 -1.86 -4.68 -3.87
CA LEU A 233 -2.20 -3.61 -4.78
C LEU A 233 -1.07 -3.40 -5.79
N VAL A 234 -1.40 -3.32 -7.08
CA VAL A 234 -0.39 -3.27 -8.14
C VAL A 234 -0.53 -2.06 -9.03
N ASN A 235 0.59 -1.41 -9.34
CA ASN A 235 0.72 -0.38 -10.35
C ASN A 235 1.94 -0.66 -11.23
N TRP A 236 1.76 -1.48 -12.25
CA TRP A 236 2.85 -2.03 -13.05
C TRP A 236 3.72 -0.99 -13.81
N ASP A 237 3.24 0.24 -14.01
CA ASP A 237 4.03 1.32 -14.63
C ASP A 237 4.90 2.11 -13.62
N SER A 238 4.74 1.84 -12.32
CA SER A 238 5.46 2.50 -11.24
C SER A 238 6.87 1.90 -11.05
N PRO A 239 7.87 2.69 -10.62
CA PRO A 239 9.13 2.16 -10.09
C PRO A 239 8.97 1.49 -8.71
N ASN A 240 7.75 1.46 -8.17
CA ASN A 240 7.34 0.65 -7.04
C ASN A 240 6.01 -0.03 -7.39
N PRO A 241 6.02 -1.13 -8.16
CA PRO A 241 4.82 -1.71 -8.73
C PRO A 241 3.98 -2.47 -7.70
N PHE A 242 4.59 -3.08 -6.69
CA PHE A 242 3.89 -3.82 -5.65
C PHE A 242 3.81 -3.06 -4.35
N ARG A 243 2.66 -3.21 -3.69
CA ARG A 243 2.51 -2.90 -2.27
C ARG A 243 1.53 -3.84 -1.58
N PHE A 244 1.85 -4.18 -0.35
CA PHE A 244 1.07 -5.11 0.46
C PHE A 244 0.43 -4.39 1.65
N ARG A 245 -0.73 -4.88 2.06
CA ARG A 245 -1.24 -4.67 3.42
C ARG A 245 -1.43 -6.04 4.04
N LEU A 246 -0.57 -6.37 5.00
CA LEU A 246 -0.63 -7.65 5.68
C LEU A 246 -1.84 -7.72 6.59
N GLN A 247 -2.56 -8.84 6.58
CA GLN A 247 -3.67 -9.09 7.49
C GLN A 247 -3.14 -9.57 8.84
N ASN A 248 -3.52 -8.92 9.93
CA ASN A 248 -3.14 -9.38 11.27
C ASN A 248 -4.06 -10.51 11.77
N ALA A 249 -3.71 -11.13 12.90
CA ALA A 249 -4.50 -12.22 13.50
C ALA A 249 -5.93 -11.83 13.95
N ALA A 250 -6.27 -10.54 13.92
CA ALA A 250 -7.61 -10.03 14.18
C ALA A 250 -8.37 -9.68 12.88
N GLY A 251 -7.83 -10.05 11.71
CA GLY A 251 -8.47 -9.83 10.42
C GLY A 251 -8.27 -8.43 9.83
N GLN A 252 -7.37 -7.62 10.41
CA GLN A 252 -7.21 -6.22 10.00
C GLN A 252 -6.02 -6.05 9.07
N LEU A 253 -6.23 -5.34 7.97
CA LEU A 253 -5.18 -4.95 7.04
C LEU A 253 -4.30 -3.84 7.63
N GLY A 254 -3.01 -4.12 7.78
CA GLY A 254 -1.98 -3.20 8.25
C GLY A 254 -1.66 -2.07 7.26
N PRO A 255 -0.58 -1.29 7.50
CA PRO A 255 -0.14 -0.24 6.59
C PRO A 255 0.39 -0.81 5.26
N GLU A 256 0.46 0.05 4.25
CA GLU A 256 1.05 -0.26 2.94
C GLU A 256 2.58 -0.33 3.01
N ILE A 257 3.13 -1.47 2.58
CA ILE A 257 4.57 -1.71 2.43
C ILE A 257 4.90 -1.68 0.94
N HIS A 258 5.80 -0.79 0.51
CA HIS A 258 6.14 -0.59 -0.90
C HIS A 258 7.49 -1.22 -1.27
N PHE A 259 7.59 -1.67 -2.53
CA PHE A 259 8.79 -2.36 -3.03
C PHE A 259 9.30 -1.70 -4.30
N ALA A 260 10.57 -1.29 -4.27
CA ALA A 260 11.25 -0.77 -5.46
C ALA A 260 11.53 -1.91 -6.44
N LEU A 261 10.94 -1.81 -7.63
CA LEU A 261 11.16 -2.73 -8.74
C LEU A 261 10.96 -1.94 -10.04
N PRO A 262 11.75 -2.20 -11.10
CA PRO A 262 11.49 -1.60 -12.40
C PRO A 262 10.04 -1.90 -12.86
N PRO A 263 9.44 -1.00 -13.65
CA PRO A 263 8.12 -1.23 -14.22
C PRO A 263 8.01 -2.60 -14.91
N ILE A 264 6.87 -3.25 -14.69
CA ILE A 264 6.55 -4.58 -15.19
C ILE A 264 5.44 -4.50 -16.23
N ARG A 265 5.36 -5.52 -17.08
CA ARG A 265 4.33 -5.68 -18.12
C ARG A 265 3.16 -6.54 -17.63
N SER A 266 3.51 -7.62 -16.95
CA SER A 266 2.60 -8.60 -16.38
C SER A 266 3.22 -9.13 -15.09
N TYR A 267 2.37 -9.64 -14.21
CA TYR A 267 2.72 -10.35 -13.00
C TYR A 267 1.71 -11.46 -12.73
N TRP A 268 2.16 -12.49 -12.02
CA TRP A 268 1.32 -13.60 -11.58
C TRP A 268 1.84 -14.12 -10.24
N PRO A 269 1.08 -13.97 -9.14
CA PRO A 269 1.40 -14.62 -7.87
C PRO A 269 0.84 -16.04 -7.82
N ASP A 270 1.62 -16.97 -7.28
CA ASP A 270 1.12 -18.29 -6.89
C ASP A 270 2.10 -19.02 -5.96
N ASP A 271 1.64 -20.05 -5.26
CA ASP A 271 2.50 -21.04 -4.61
C ASP A 271 2.99 -22.03 -5.67
N LEU A 272 4.22 -21.82 -6.16
CA LEU A 272 4.75 -22.55 -7.31
C LEU A 272 5.39 -23.88 -6.91
N ASP A 273 5.91 -23.97 -5.70
CA ASP A 273 6.68 -25.12 -5.23
C ASP A 273 5.99 -25.98 -4.15
N GLY A 274 4.79 -25.57 -3.73
CA GLY A 274 3.93 -26.26 -2.76
C GLY A 274 4.33 -26.02 -1.31
N ASP A 275 5.10 -24.97 -1.02
CA ASP A 275 5.58 -24.65 0.33
C ASP A 275 4.66 -23.70 1.12
N HIS A 276 3.51 -23.34 0.55
CA HIS A 276 2.52 -22.39 1.06
C HIS A 276 3.02 -20.95 1.18
N LYS A 277 4.09 -20.58 0.49
CA LYS A 277 4.46 -19.17 0.28
C LYS A 277 4.15 -18.77 -1.14
N THR A 278 3.85 -17.49 -1.30
CA THR A 278 3.61 -16.93 -2.63
C THR A 278 4.92 -16.55 -3.30
N GLU A 279 5.18 -17.15 -4.46
CA GLU A 279 6.12 -16.63 -5.44
C GLU A 279 5.43 -15.64 -6.39
N MET A 280 6.19 -14.63 -6.81
CA MET A 280 5.78 -13.67 -7.81
C MET A 280 6.51 -13.94 -9.12
N VAL A 281 5.77 -14.29 -10.17
CA VAL A 281 6.25 -14.22 -11.54
C VAL A 281 6.07 -12.79 -12.03
N THR A 282 7.09 -12.20 -12.64
CA THR A 282 7.01 -10.86 -13.26
C THR A 282 7.64 -10.88 -14.64
N VAL A 283 7.12 -10.07 -15.56
CA VAL A 283 7.75 -9.81 -16.86
C VAL A 283 8.14 -8.34 -16.91
N ALA A 284 9.44 -8.04 -17.00
CA ALA A 284 9.92 -6.66 -17.00
C ALA A 284 9.45 -5.89 -18.26
N GLN A 285 8.95 -4.67 -18.09
CA GLN A 285 8.32 -3.90 -19.18
C GLN A 285 9.28 -3.63 -20.34
N LYS A 286 10.54 -3.26 -20.03
CA LYS A 286 11.55 -2.85 -21.01
C LYS A 286 12.31 -4.02 -21.64
N SER A 287 12.78 -4.97 -20.83
CA SER A 287 13.60 -6.09 -21.33
C SER A 287 12.74 -7.27 -21.81
N GLY A 288 11.53 -7.43 -21.29
CA GLY A 288 10.72 -8.63 -21.53
C GLY A 288 11.24 -9.88 -20.83
N ARG A 289 12.27 -9.78 -19.98
CA ARG A 289 12.77 -10.88 -19.15
C ARG A 289 11.72 -11.22 -18.10
N ALA A 290 11.37 -12.50 -18.01
CA ALA A 290 10.56 -13.03 -16.94
C ALA A 290 11.43 -13.37 -15.72
N GLN A 291 10.85 -13.29 -14.53
CA GLN A 291 11.55 -13.56 -13.28
C GLN A 291 10.57 -14.14 -12.26
N VAL A 292 11.01 -15.16 -11.52
CA VAL A 292 10.35 -15.64 -10.31
C VAL A 292 11.10 -15.08 -9.10
N SER A 293 10.35 -14.52 -8.16
CA SER A 293 10.86 -13.88 -6.94
C SER A 293 9.98 -14.20 -5.74
N ALA A 294 10.51 -14.05 -4.53
CA ALA A 294 9.73 -14.19 -3.30
C ALA A 294 9.98 -13.01 -2.34
N PHE A 295 8.99 -12.71 -1.51
CA PHE A 295 9.15 -11.76 -0.41
C PHE A 295 9.83 -12.42 0.78
N LYS A 296 10.90 -11.82 1.28
CA LYS A 296 11.66 -12.35 2.42
C LYS A 296 11.89 -11.26 3.45
N ARG A 297 11.83 -11.64 4.72
CA ARG A 297 12.26 -10.78 5.83
C ARG A 297 13.77 -10.88 6.00
N LYS A 298 14.43 -9.75 6.21
CA LYS A 298 15.83 -9.69 6.62
C LYS A 298 16.07 -8.59 7.65
N PRO A 299 17.16 -8.65 8.43
CA PRO A 299 17.56 -7.53 9.28
C PRO A 299 17.81 -6.25 8.46
N ALA A 300 17.41 -5.11 9.01
CA ALA A 300 17.71 -3.81 8.43
C ALA A 300 19.24 -3.56 8.39
N GLU A 301 19.72 -2.97 7.30
CA GLU A 301 21.15 -2.70 7.08
C GLU A 301 21.61 -1.44 7.83
N PRO A 302 22.81 -1.43 8.47
CA PRO A 302 23.33 -0.23 9.13
C PRO A 302 23.52 0.95 8.18
N ILE A 303 23.16 2.16 8.63
CA ILE A 303 23.40 3.42 7.92
C ILE A 303 24.46 4.27 8.64
N SER A 304 24.19 4.64 9.91
CA SER A 304 25.06 5.50 10.72
C SER A 304 24.76 5.37 12.20
N GLY A 305 25.80 5.31 13.04
CA GLY A 305 25.64 5.10 14.48
C GLY A 305 24.82 3.84 14.77
N ALA A 306 23.74 3.98 15.52
CA ALA A 306 22.76 2.92 15.80
C ALA A 306 21.68 2.77 14.70
N PHE A 307 21.58 3.69 13.75
CA PHE A 307 20.54 3.64 12.72
C PHE A 307 20.77 2.53 11.71
N LYS A 308 19.68 1.83 11.42
CA LYS A 308 19.54 0.90 10.31
C LYS A 308 18.44 1.38 9.38
N GLU A 309 18.53 1.04 8.10
CA GLU A 309 17.52 1.36 7.08
C GLU A 309 16.29 0.47 7.30
N GLY A 310 15.39 0.88 8.19
CA GLY A 310 14.17 0.13 8.47
C GLY A 310 13.07 0.36 7.43
N GLN A 311 11.96 -0.34 7.63
CA GLN A 311 10.87 -0.40 6.66
C GLN A 311 10.12 0.95 6.61
N PHE A 312 9.88 1.45 5.40
CA PHE A 312 8.94 2.55 5.20
C PHE A 312 7.52 1.99 5.09
N GLU A 313 6.64 2.48 5.95
CA GLU A 313 5.25 2.04 6.05
C GLU A 313 4.33 3.24 5.87
N VAL A 314 3.28 3.09 5.06
CA VAL A 314 2.30 4.15 4.78
C VAL A 314 0.94 3.71 5.26
N LEU A 315 0.31 4.47 6.15
CA LEU A 315 -1.09 4.34 6.52
C LEU A 315 -1.93 5.33 5.69
N PRO A 316 -2.66 4.85 4.66
CA PRO A 316 -3.55 5.71 3.89
C PRO A 316 -4.75 6.12 4.74
N LEU A 317 -5.18 7.37 4.63
CA LEU A 317 -6.35 7.91 5.33
C LEU A 317 -7.52 8.09 4.36
N ALA A 318 -8.72 8.24 4.89
CA ALA A 318 -9.86 8.62 4.06
C ALA A 318 -9.58 9.96 3.35
N ARG A 319 -9.90 10.03 2.06
CA ARG A 319 -9.65 11.24 1.28
C ARG A 319 -10.55 12.37 1.77
N THR A 320 -9.97 13.55 1.92
CA THR A 320 -10.72 14.77 2.23
C THR A 320 -10.44 15.86 1.21
N THR A 321 -11.44 16.70 0.95
CA THR A 321 -11.30 17.91 0.12
C THR A 321 -10.98 19.15 0.96
N LYS A 322 -10.94 19.01 2.29
CA LYS A 322 -10.61 20.08 3.22
C LYS A 322 -9.14 20.49 3.05
N ALA A 323 -8.85 21.77 3.24
CA ALA A 323 -7.49 22.29 3.09
C ALA A 323 -6.51 21.77 4.15
N ARG A 324 -7.03 21.32 5.31
CA ARG A 324 -6.27 20.84 6.45
C ARG A 324 -7.02 19.71 7.15
N ARG A 325 -6.26 18.89 7.87
CA ARG A 325 -6.71 17.79 8.71
C ARG A 325 -5.92 17.84 10.01
N GLY A 326 -6.60 17.64 11.14
CA GLY A 326 -5.95 17.44 12.42
C GLY A 326 -5.24 16.09 12.51
N LEU A 327 -3.94 16.09 12.77
CA LEU A 327 -3.09 14.92 12.98
C LEU A 327 -2.15 15.18 14.16
N ALA A 328 -1.98 14.22 15.05
CA ALA A 328 -1.02 14.32 16.15
C ALA A 328 -0.50 12.93 16.56
N TRP A 329 0.77 12.89 16.97
CA TRP A 329 1.34 11.78 17.73
C TRP A 329 1.51 12.21 19.19
N ALA A 330 0.84 11.53 20.11
CA ALA A 330 0.90 11.85 21.54
C ALA A 330 0.58 10.62 22.39
N ASP A 331 1.28 10.44 23.50
CA ASP A 331 0.98 9.40 24.50
C ASP A 331 -0.31 9.80 25.22
N LEU A 332 -1.39 9.03 25.04
CA LEU A 332 -2.72 9.31 25.60
C LEU A 332 -3.03 8.44 26.83
N ASP A 333 -2.39 7.28 26.94
CA ASP A 333 -2.68 6.30 28.00
C ASP A 333 -1.58 6.17 29.06
N GLY A 334 -0.49 6.93 28.91
CA GLY A 334 0.59 7.08 29.88
C GLY A 334 1.62 5.96 29.83
N ASP A 335 1.72 5.24 28.71
CA ASP A 335 2.63 4.09 28.54
C ASP A 335 4.00 4.45 27.93
N GLU A 336 4.26 5.75 27.76
CA GLU A 336 5.42 6.37 27.13
C GLU A 336 5.57 6.07 25.62
N ARG A 337 4.56 5.49 24.97
CA ARG A 337 4.48 5.31 23.53
C ARG A 337 3.38 6.22 22.96
N PRO A 338 3.67 7.03 21.94
CA PRO A 338 2.65 7.90 21.36
C PRO A 338 1.63 7.14 20.50
N GLU A 339 0.36 7.46 20.72
CA GLU A 339 -0.77 7.14 19.85
C GLU A 339 -0.81 8.05 18.63
N LEU A 340 -1.37 7.55 17.53
CA LEU A 340 -1.73 8.38 16.38
C LEU A 340 -3.20 8.81 16.46
N LEU A 341 -3.43 10.12 16.49
CA LEU A 341 -4.75 10.75 16.42
C LEU A 341 -5.01 11.29 15.02
N VAL A 342 -6.14 10.92 14.43
CA VAL A 342 -6.57 11.33 13.09
C VAL A 342 -7.98 11.90 13.15
N ALA A 343 -8.12 13.21 12.92
CA ALA A 343 -9.45 13.80 12.69
C ALA A 343 -9.91 13.54 11.26
N GLU A 344 -11.17 13.15 11.08
CA GLU A 344 -11.87 13.03 9.81
C GLU A 344 -12.78 14.25 9.63
N PRO A 345 -12.30 15.32 8.97
CA PRO A 345 -12.96 16.61 9.00
C PRO A 345 -14.30 16.63 8.25
N ASP A 346 -14.53 15.70 7.31
CA ASP A 346 -15.79 15.61 6.58
C ASP A 346 -16.89 14.86 7.37
N SER A 347 -16.52 13.85 8.17
CA SER A 347 -17.47 13.02 8.92
C SER A 347 -17.63 13.42 10.40
N GLY A 348 -16.77 14.30 10.92
CA GLY A 348 -16.78 14.69 12.34
C GLY A 348 -16.38 13.54 13.25
N GLN A 349 -15.37 12.77 12.85
CA GLN A 349 -14.85 11.64 13.61
C GLN A 349 -13.39 11.88 14.02
N LEU A 350 -13.00 11.34 15.18
CA LEU A 350 -11.63 11.25 15.65
C LEU A 350 -11.27 9.77 15.74
N THR A 351 -10.36 9.32 14.89
CA THR A 351 -9.84 7.95 14.88
C THR A 351 -8.51 7.92 15.63
N VAL A 352 -8.37 7.01 16.58
CA VAL A 352 -7.16 6.81 17.38
C VAL A 352 -6.61 5.42 17.11
N TYR A 353 -5.32 5.37 16.79
CA TYR A 353 -4.56 4.13 16.63
C TYR A 353 -3.64 3.95 17.84
N PHE A 354 -3.98 2.97 18.68
CA PHE A 354 -3.20 2.62 19.88
C PHE A 354 -1.93 1.89 19.53
N GLN A 355 -0.78 2.37 20.01
CA GLN A 355 0.48 1.73 19.73
C GLN A 355 0.62 0.45 20.57
N ARG A 356 1.04 -0.66 19.94
CA ARG A 356 1.39 -1.88 20.66
C ARG A 356 2.85 -1.80 21.15
N PRO A 357 3.25 -2.64 22.13
CA PRO A 357 4.62 -2.65 22.63
C PRO A 357 5.70 -2.94 21.58
N ASP A 358 5.35 -3.57 20.46
CA ASP A 358 6.24 -3.84 19.33
C ASP A 358 6.34 -2.68 18.32
N GLY A 359 5.61 -1.58 18.54
CA GLY A 359 5.55 -0.41 17.67
C GLY A 359 4.49 -0.47 16.58
N SER A 360 3.81 -1.61 16.41
CA SER A 360 2.70 -1.71 15.46
C SER A 360 1.48 -0.91 15.94
N LEU A 361 0.72 -0.37 15.00
CA LEU A 361 -0.55 0.28 15.31
C LEU A 361 -1.67 -0.75 15.46
N GLY A 362 -2.42 -0.63 16.55
CA GLY A 362 -3.59 -1.42 16.86
C GLY A 362 -4.80 -1.10 15.99
N ALA A 363 -5.87 -1.84 16.22
CA ALA A 363 -7.18 -1.58 15.64
C ALA A 363 -7.59 -0.10 15.84
N PRO A 364 -8.02 0.62 14.79
CA PRO A 364 -8.51 1.98 14.95
C PRO A 364 -9.75 1.99 15.86
N LYS A 365 -9.78 2.96 16.78
CA LYS A 365 -11.00 3.29 17.54
C LYS A 365 -11.50 4.66 17.09
N THR A 366 -12.75 4.72 16.66
CA THR A 366 -13.36 5.95 16.16
C THR A 366 -14.36 6.52 17.16
N PHE A 367 -14.25 7.81 17.42
CA PHE A 367 -15.10 8.57 18.34
C PHE A 367 -15.71 9.77 17.62
N SER A 368 -16.92 10.17 17.99
CA SER A 368 -17.54 11.38 17.43
C SER A 368 -16.87 12.64 17.98
N THR A 369 -16.66 13.63 17.11
CA THR A 369 -16.06 14.92 17.43
C THR A 369 -16.69 16.03 16.57
N LEU A 370 -16.07 17.21 16.55
CA LEU A 370 -16.46 18.33 15.69
C LEU A 370 -16.16 18.03 14.22
N THR A 371 -16.98 18.54 13.32
CA THR A 371 -16.68 18.58 11.89
C THR A 371 -15.60 19.62 11.59
N GLY A 372 -14.88 19.48 10.48
CA GLY A 372 -13.88 20.46 10.04
C GLY A 372 -12.71 20.67 11.01
N VAL A 373 -12.34 19.65 11.79
CA VAL A 373 -11.18 19.71 12.69
C VAL A 373 -9.90 19.79 11.86
N SER A 374 -9.24 20.95 11.93
CA SER A 374 -8.05 21.26 11.14
C SER A 374 -6.74 21.15 11.93
N ASP A 375 -6.83 21.08 13.26
CA ASP A 375 -5.67 21.02 14.15
C ASP A 375 -5.99 20.25 15.43
N ILE A 376 -4.99 19.55 15.96
CA ILE A 376 -5.06 18.80 17.22
C ILE A 376 -3.83 19.17 18.04
N ALA A 377 -4.01 19.48 19.32
CA ALA A 377 -2.90 19.59 20.25
C ALA A 377 -3.21 18.82 21.53
N VAL A 378 -2.17 18.21 22.11
CA VAL A 378 -2.29 17.29 23.23
C VAL A 378 -1.26 17.64 24.28
N ALA A 379 -1.69 17.78 25.53
CA ALA A 379 -0.83 17.92 26.70
C ALA A 379 -1.60 17.62 27.98
N ASP A 380 -0.89 17.18 29.01
CA ASP A 380 -1.36 17.12 30.40
C ASP A 380 -1.57 18.54 30.93
N TRP A 381 -2.75 19.10 30.65
CA TRP A 381 -3.08 20.50 30.87
C TRP A 381 -3.39 20.78 32.33
N ASP A 382 -4.08 19.86 32.99
CA ASP A 382 -4.38 19.99 34.42
C ASP A 382 -3.32 19.35 35.34
N GLY A 383 -2.37 18.59 34.79
CA GLY A 383 -1.25 17.97 35.52
C GLY A 383 -1.64 16.70 36.28
N ASP A 384 -2.73 16.02 35.89
CA ASP A 384 -3.20 14.78 36.50
C ASP A 384 -2.53 13.51 35.92
N GLY A 385 -1.69 13.67 34.89
CA GLY A 385 -1.01 12.60 34.19
C GLY A 385 -1.84 11.94 33.07
N ARG A 386 -3.01 12.49 32.72
CA ARG A 386 -3.81 12.12 31.55
C ARG A 386 -3.93 13.33 30.65
N PRO A 387 -3.42 13.28 29.41
CA PRO A 387 -3.42 14.47 28.60
C PRO A 387 -4.80 14.81 28.04
N GLU A 388 -5.08 16.12 28.02
CA GLU A 388 -6.20 16.71 27.31
C GLU A 388 -5.90 16.80 25.81
N ILE A 389 -6.94 16.56 25.01
CA ILE A 389 -6.96 16.66 23.56
C ILE A 389 -7.77 17.90 23.18
N PHE A 390 -7.11 18.89 22.58
CA PHE A 390 -7.71 20.10 22.05
C PHE A 390 -7.92 19.97 20.54
N LEU A 391 -9.14 20.26 20.09
CA LEU A 391 -9.61 20.06 18.72
C LEU A 391 -10.06 21.40 18.13
N LEU A 392 -9.31 21.94 17.16
CA LEU A 392 -9.67 23.19 16.49
C LEU A 392 -10.55 22.91 15.27
N SER A 393 -11.83 23.29 15.34
CA SER A 393 -12.75 23.22 14.20
C SER A 393 -12.85 24.58 13.50
N THR A 394 -12.43 24.63 12.24
CA THR A 394 -12.57 25.83 11.41
C THR A 394 -13.98 26.01 10.88
N ASP A 395 -14.71 24.91 10.69
CA ASP A 395 -16.07 24.90 10.12
C ASP A 395 -17.10 25.29 11.19
N GLU A 396 -16.98 24.71 12.38
CA GLU A 396 -17.85 25.04 13.52
C GLU A 396 -17.37 26.28 14.27
N ARG A 397 -16.15 26.76 13.98
CA ARG A 397 -15.52 27.95 14.57
C ARG A 397 -15.40 27.83 16.10
N GLN A 398 -15.02 26.65 16.56
CA GLN A 398 -14.94 26.30 17.99
C GLN A 398 -13.66 25.54 18.29
N VAL A 399 -13.28 25.52 19.57
CA VAL A 399 -12.28 24.61 20.10
C VAL A 399 -12.96 23.68 21.09
N GLY A 400 -12.88 22.39 20.80
CA GLY A 400 -13.32 21.33 21.70
C GLY A 400 -12.17 20.82 22.58
N MET A 401 -12.49 20.41 23.81
CA MET A 401 -11.55 19.76 24.72
C MET A 401 -12.13 18.42 25.17
N THR A 402 -11.34 17.37 25.10
CA THR A 402 -11.70 16.03 25.58
C THR A 402 -10.47 15.33 26.14
N GLN A 403 -10.62 14.13 26.68
CA GLN A 403 -9.52 13.30 27.20
C GLN A 403 -9.85 11.83 27.03
N LEU A 404 -8.83 10.97 27.08
CA LEU A 404 -9.03 9.52 27.13
C LEU A 404 -9.46 9.10 28.54
N ASP A 405 -10.63 8.46 28.66
CA ASP A 405 -11.06 7.91 29.93
C ASP A 405 -10.36 6.58 30.27
N LYS A 406 -10.48 6.16 31.53
CA LYS A 406 -9.89 4.90 32.04
C LYS A 406 -10.35 3.62 31.33
N ASN A 407 -11.44 3.68 30.56
CA ASN A 407 -11.95 2.55 29.79
C ASN A 407 -11.49 2.62 28.31
N GLY A 408 -10.64 3.58 27.97
CA GLY A 408 -10.17 3.81 26.61
C GLY A 408 -11.21 4.46 25.69
N ARG A 409 -12.17 5.21 26.25
CA ARG A 409 -13.17 5.97 25.49
C ARG A 409 -12.84 7.46 25.49
N ILE A 410 -13.03 8.10 24.35
CA ILE A 410 -13.03 9.56 24.22
C ILE A 410 -14.49 10.03 24.15
N ALA A 411 -14.87 10.94 25.04
CA ALA A 411 -16.19 11.56 25.02
C ALA A 411 -16.27 12.65 23.95
N PHE A 412 -17.49 13.00 23.54
CA PHE A 412 -17.69 14.17 22.67
C PHE A 412 -17.10 15.41 23.35
N PRO A 413 -16.33 16.25 22.64
CA PRO A 413 -15.56 17.31 23.25
C PRO A 413 -16.45 18.36 23.92
N LYS A 414 -16.01 18.80 25.10
CA LYS A 414 -16.56 19.97 25.78
C LYS A 414 -16.10 21.21 25.03
N ILE A 415 -17.05 22.01 24.56
CA ILE A 415 -16.74 23.26 23.86
C ILE A 415 -16.16 24.29 24.85
N LEU A 416 -15.01 24.84 24.51
CA LEU A 416 -14.43 25.96 25.24
C LEU A 416 -15.18 27.25 24.86
N PRO A 417 -15.62 28.08 25.83
CA PRO A 417 -16.31 29.32 25.52
C PRO A 417 -15.32 30.32 24.91
N LEU A 418 -15.47 30.60 23.62
CA LEU A 418 -14.63 31.55 22.86
C LEU A 418 -15.42 32.79 22.47
N ASP A 419 -14.73 33.93 22.42
CA ASP A 419 -15.26 35.20 21.93
C ASP A 419 -14.51 35.61 20.65
N GLY A 420 -14.82 34.91 19.55
CA GLY A 420 -14.15 35.06 18.26
C GLY A 420 -14.01 33.73 17.52
N ARG A 421 -13.63 33.78 16.24
CA ARG A 421 -13.33 32.61 15.42
C ARG A 421 -11.90 32.12 15.72
N PRO A 422 -11.69 30.86 16.12
CA PRO A 422 -10.34 30.32 16.29
C PRO A 422 -9.66 30.10 14.94
N LEU A 423 -8.39 30.50 14.85
CA LEU A 423 -7.56 30.40 13.64
C LEU A 423 -6.38 29.43 13.82
N ALA A 424 -5.76 29.43 15.00
CA ALA A 424 -4.66 28.53 15.35
C ALA A 424 -4.68 28.26 16.86
N LEU A 425 -4.16 27.10 17.25
CA LEU A 425 -3.97 26.74 18.66
C LEU A 425 -2.59 26.11 18.89
N ALA A 426 -2.14 26.16 20.13
CA ALA A 426 -1.00 25.42 20.64
C ALA A 426 -1.19 25.18 22.13
N VAL A 427 -0.69 24.06 22.63
CA VAL A 427 -0.64 23.80 24.08
C VAL A 427 0.80 23.50 24.48
N GLY A 428 1.26 24.13 25.55
CA GLY A 428 2.64 23.99 26.00
C GLY A 428 2.94 24.90 27.19
N PRO A 429 4.03 24.63 27.93
CA PRO A 429 4.38 25.44 29.10
C PRO A 429 5.10 26.72 28.69
N LEU A 430 4.88 27.81 29.43
CA LEU A 430 5.63 29.07 29.26
C LEU A 430 7.06 28.96 29.78
N GLN A 431 7.30 28.09 30.76
CA GLN A 431 8.64 27.79 31.25
C GLN A 431 8.78 26.29 31.49
N SER A 432 10.00 25.76 31.35
CA SER A 432 10.28 24.36 31.65
C SER A 432 9.77 23.97 33.05
N LYS A 433 9.01 22.87 33.12
CA LYS A 433 8.39 22.30 34.34
C LYS A 433 7.18 23.05 34.91
N GLU A 434 6.71 24.11 34.26
CA GLU A 434 5.40 24.69 34.58
C GLU A 434 4.26 23.88 33.95
N LYS A 435 3.05 24.04 34.48
CA LYS A 435 1.85 23.51 33.84
C LYS A 435 1.68 24.15 32.45
N PRO A 436 1.28 23.39 31.43
CA PRO A 436 1.07 23.96 30.12
C PRO A 436 -0.17 24.87 30.10
N VAL A 437 -0.18 25.78 29.14
CA VAL A 437 -1.31 26.67 28.87
C VAL A 437 -1.77 26.48 27.43
N LEU A 438 -3.05 26.72 27.17
CA LEU A 438 -3.61 26.74 25.83
C LEU A 438 -3.50 28.16 25.26
N ALA A 439 -2.74 28.31 24.18
CA ALA A 439 -2.67 29.53 23.40
C ALA A 439 -3.60 29.44 22.17
N LEU A 440 -4.40 30.48 21.95
CA LEU A 440 -5.34 30.58 20.84
C LEU A 440 -5.18 31.90 20.11
N ILE A 441 -5.13 31.85 18.79
CA ILE A 441 -5.32 33.03 17.95
C ILE A 441 -6.79 33.08 17.53
N LEU A 442 -7.49 34.12 17.97
CA LEU A 442 -8.90 34.35 17.65
C LEU A 442 -9.06 35.56 16.73
N GLU A 443 -10.07 35.53 15.87
CA GLU A 443 -10.50 36.65 15.03
C GLU A 443 -11.89 37.14 15.45
N LYS A 444 -12.00 38.44 15.75
CA LYS A 444 -13.24 39.10 16.15
C LYS A 444 -13.33 40.48 15.50
N ASN A 445 -14.37 40.71 14.70
CA ASN A 445 -14.60 41.97 13.97
C ASN A 445 -13.34 42.40 13.19
N ASP A 446 -12.79 41.49 12.39
CA ASP A 446 -11.58 41.66 11.57
C ASP A 446 -10.31 42.03 12.35
N ARG A 447 -10.31 41.81 13.67
CA ARG A 447 -9.13 41.99 14.54
C ARG A 447 -8.74 40.68 15.18
N ARG A 448 -7.42 40.45 15.30
CA ARG A 448 -6.88 39.26 15.95
C ARG A 448 -6.54 39.52 17.41
N GLU A 449 -6.77 38.50 18.23
CA GLU A 449 -6.45 38.48 19.65
C GLU A 449 -5.74 37.16 19.99
N LEU A 450 -4.68 37.24 20.79
CA LEU A 450 -4.12 36.10 21.49
C LEU A 450 -4.90 35.89 22.79
N GLN A 451 -5.37 34.66 23.02
CA GLN A 451 -5.87 34.22 24.32
C GLN A 451 -4.96 33.14 24.88
N ILE A 452 -4.52 33.32 26.13
CA ILE A 452 -3.86 32.31 26.94
C ILE A 452 -4.84 31.81 27.99
N ARG A 453 -5.00 30.48 28.08
CA ARG A 453 -5.93 29.82 29.00
C ARG A 453 -5.20 28.81 29.88
N ALA A 454 -5.34 28.97 31.19
CA ALA A 454 -4.86 28.01 32.19
C ALA A 454 -5.96 27.03 32.60
N ASP A 455 -5.56 25.90 33.19
CA ASP A 455 -6.45 24.81 33.63
C ASP A 455 -7.46 25.27 34.70
N ASP A 456 -7.08 26.25 35.51
CA ASP A 456 -7.94 26.88 36.53
C ASP A 456 -9.06 27.77 35.94
N GLY A 457 -9.14 27.90 34.62
CA GLY A 457 -10.12 28.72 33.91
C GLY A 457 -9.73 30.20 33.76
N LYS A 458 -8.55 30.61 34.24
CA LYS A 458 -8.03 31.96 34.01
C LYS A 458 -7.74 32.16 32.52
N VAL A 459 -8.27 33.26 31.98
CA VAL A 459 -8.06 33.66 30.58
C VAL A 459 -7.38 35.03 30.55
N THR A 460 -6.27 35.13 29.83
CA THR A 460 -5.58 36.39 29.54
C THR A 460 -5.70 36.68 28.06
N SER A 461 -6.16 37.88 27.71
CA SER A 461 -6.35 38.33 26.32
C SER A 461 -5.40 39.46 25.97
N GLN A 462 -4.81 39.39 24.78
CA GLN A 462 -3.97 40.44 24.20
C GLN A 462 -4.36 40.69 22.75
N LYS A 463 -4.73 41.94 22.44
CA LYS A 463 -4.98 42.35 21.05
C LYS A 463 -3.67 42.33 20.26
N LEU A 464 -3.72 41.81 19.04
CA LEU A 464 -2.59 41.77 18.13
C LEU A 464 -2.71 42.87 17.06
N SER A 465 -1.60 43.22 16.41
CA SER A 465 -1.58 44.24 15.34
C SER A 465 -2.50 43.90 14.16
N GLU A 466 -3.01 44.90 13.43
CA GLU A 466 -4.10 44.72 12.45
C GLU A 466 -3.64 44.27 11.04
N ASN A 467 -2.33 44.05 10.81
CA ASN A 467 -1.76 43.84 9.46
C ASN A 467 -1.60 42.36 9.09
N TYR A 468 -2.69 41.63 8.89
CA TYR A 468 -2.66 40.25 8.37
C TYR A 468 -3.23 40.17 6.96
N LYS A 469 -2.56 39.44 6.07
CA LYS A 469 -3.05 39.20 4.70
C LYS A 469 -3.71 37.84 4.53
N SER A 470 -3.40 36.90 5.42
CA SER A 470 -3.87 35.52 5.36
C SER A 470 -4.01 34.89 6.75
N ASN A 471 -4.68 33.74 6.82
CA ASN A 471 -4.87 33.01 8.07
C ASN A 471 -3.59 32.28 8.48
N PRO A 472 -3.29 32.23 9.79
CA PRO A 472 -2.16 31.46 10.27
C PRO A 472 -2.34 29.98 9.97
N SER A 473 -1.24 29.33 9.62
CA SER A 473 -1.16 27.89 9.35
C SER A 473 -0.68 27.08 10.54
N ALA A 474 0.09 27.69 11.46
CA ALA A 474 0.60 27.03 12.65
C ALA A 474 0.88 28.04 13.78
N LEU A 475 0.70 27.59 15.02
CA LEU A 475 1.12 28.26 16.26
C LEU A 475 1.93 27.25 17.07
N ALA A 476 3.02 27.67 17.70
CA ALA A 476 3.83 26.78 18.53
C ALA A 476 4.57 27.53 19.63
N PHE A 477 4.82 26.84 20.73
CA PHE A 477 5.69 27.30 21.81
C PHE A 477 7.15 27.01 21.47
N HIS A 478 8.01 28.02 21.56
CA HIS A 478 9.46 27.86 21.42
C HIS A 478 10.22 29.04 22.00
N ASP A 479 11.24 28.78 22.80
CA ASP A 479 12.21 29.77 23.31
C ASP A 479 13.13 30.26 22.18
N VAL A 480 12.66 31.25 21.40
CA VAL A 480 13.37 31.70 20.18
C VAL A 480 14.57 32.59 20.50
N ASN A 481 14.60 33.22 21.68
CA ASN A 481 15.69 34.08 22.14
C ASN A 481 16.66 33.36 23.10
N GLN A 482 16.36 32.12 23.46
CA GLN A 482 17.13 31.23 24.33
C GLN A 482 17.32 31.77 25.76
N ASP A 483 16.29 32.43 26.31
CA ASP A 483 16.28 33.01 27.66
C ASP A 483 15.66 32.09 28.74
N GLY A 484 15.15 30.93 28.35
CA GLY A 484 14.53 29.94 29.21
C GLY A 484 13.00 30.05 29.32
N TRP A 485 12.38 31.03 28.67
CA TRP A 485 10.93 31.15 28.51
C TRP A 485 10.53 30.78 27.09
N ASN A 486 9.43 30.04 26.96
CA ASN A 486 8.85 29.76 25.66
C ASN A 486 8.05 30.97 25.18
N ASP A 487 8.37 31.39 23.97
CA ASP A 487 7.62 32.38 23.21
C ASP A 487 6.55 31.68 22.36
N LEU A 488 5.73 32.47 21.66
CA LEU A 488 4.82 31.96 20.65
C LEU A 488 5.28 32.34 19.25
N VAL A 489 5.45 31.33 18.40
CA VAL A 489 5.79 31.49 16.99
C VAL A 489 4.55 31.23 16.15
N LEU A 490 4.11 32.25 15.41
CA LEU A 490 2.95 32.19 14.53
C LEU A 490 3.41 32.22 13.07
N LEU A 491 3.13 31.14 12.35
CA LEU A 491 3.45 31.00 10.94
C LEU A 491 2.23 31.32 10.08
N THR A 492 2.42 32.22 9.12
CA THR A 492 1.38 32.66 8.20
C THR A 492 1.90 32.63 6.75
N PRO A 493 1.19 32.00 5.80
CA PRO A 493 1.59 31.94 4.39
C PRO A 493 1.97 33.29 3.80
N TYR A 494 3.09 33.34 3.08
CA TYR A 494 3.64 34.53 2.39
C TYR A 494 3.96 35.74 3.28
N GLU A 495 3.87 35.61 4.60
CA GLU A 495 4.10 36.70 5.55
C GLU A 495 5.41 36.51 6.33
N LYS A 496 5.76 37.53 7.13
CA LYS A 496 6.85 37.44 8.09
C LYS A 496 6.45 36.47 9.22
N ILE A 497 7.43 35.91 9.91
CA ILE A 497 7.17 35.14 11.12
C ILE A 497 6.80 36.14 12.21
N LYS A 498 5.62 35.96 12.81
CA LYS A 498 5.22 36.74 13.97
C LYS A 498 5.64 35.99 15.23
N VAL A 499 6.46 36.65 16.03
CA VAL A 499 6.90 36.17 17.34
C VAL A 499 6.21 37.00 18.39
N LEU A 500 5.56 36.34 19.34
CA LEU A 500 5.04 36.96 20.55
C LEU A 500 6.02 36.56 21.66
N LEU A 501 6.92 37.47 22.02
CA LEU A 501 7.98 37.25 22.99
C LEU A 501 7.43 37.29 24.41
N GLN A 502 7.67 36.24 25.19
CA GLN A 502 7.26 36.19 26.58
C GLN A 502 8.16 37.11 27.40
N VAL A 503 7.56 38.15 27.99
CA VAL A 503 8.25 39.05 28.93
C VAL A 503 7.64 38.82 30.31
N PRO A 504 8.45 38.52 31.35
CA PRO A 504 7.93 38.30 32.69
C PRO A 504 7.04 39.46 33.17
N ASP A 505 5.88 39.11 33.70
CA ASP A 505 4.86 40.05 34.23
C ASP A 505 4.34 41.10 33.23
N GLN A 506 4.56 40.90 31.93
CA GLN A 506 4.07 41.79 30.86
C GLN A 506 3.29 41.01 29.80
N PRO A 507 2.43 41.69 29.01
CA PRO A 507 1.92 41.13 27.77
C PRO A 507 3.07 40.72 26.85
N PHE A 508 2.82 39.80 25.94
CA PHE A 508 3.83 39.39 24.97
C PHE A 508 4.26 40.58 24.12
N ASP A 509 5.55 40.74 23.88
CA ASP A 509 6.06 41.73 22.93
C ASP A 509 5.93 41.21 21.50
N GLU A 510 5.21 41.92 20.65
CA GLU A 510 4.88 41.48 19.29
C GLU A 510 5.94 41.92 18.30
N GLN A 511 6.58 40.95 17.61
CA GLN A 511 7.64 41.21 16.65
C GLN A 511 7.41 40.49 15.31
N ASP A 512 7.51 41.25 14.22
CA ASP A 512 7.45 40.73 12.85
C ASP A 512 8.84 40.54 12.26
N ILE A 513 9.33 39.31 12.28
CA ILE A 513 10.70 38.97 11.90
C ILE A 513 10.68 38.34 10.51
N ALA A 514 11.48 38.89 9.60
CA ALA A 514 11.63 38.32 8.27
C ALA A 514 12.37 36.97 8.38
N PRO A 515 11.77 35.86 7.90
CA PRO A 515 12.48 34.58 7.89
C PRO A 515 13.69 34.65 6.95
N PRO A 516 14.86 34.12 7.35
CA PRO A 516 16.03 34.14 6.49
C PRO A 516 15.76 33.33 5.23
N GLY A 517 15.72 33.97 4.06
CA GLY A 517 15.46 33.32 2.78
C GLY A 517 14.16 33.74 2.09
N GLY A 518 13.34 34.53 2.79
CA GLY A 518 12.06 35.07 2.32
C GLY A 518 10.87 34.32 2.91
N SER A 519 9.68 34.88 2.76
CA SER A 519 8.45 34.22 3.18
C SER A 519 8.16 32.97 2.34
N ALA A 520 7.49 31.99 2.94
CA ALA A 520 7.15 30.72 2.32
C ALA A 520 5.64 30.61 2.11
N GLU A 521 5.22 29.92 1.04
CA GLU A 521 3.81 29.61 0.78
C GLU A 521 3.23 28.65 1.83
N GLN A 522 3.97 27.59 2.14
CA GLN A 522 3.64 26.63 3.19
C GLN A 522 4.73 26.71 4.26
N PRO A 523 4.66 27.69 5.17
CA PRO A 523 5.66 27.81 6.21
C PRO A 523 5.55 26.63 7.17
N TRP A 524 6.70 26.07 7.53
CA TRP A 524 6.81 24.93 8.42
C TRP A 524 7.96 25.17 9.41
N MET A 525 7.85 24.61 10.61
CA MET A 525 8.88 24.71 11.64
C MET A 525 8.98 23.44 12.49
N SER A 526 10.17 23.27 13.08
CA SER A 526 10.42 22.42 14.26
C SER A 526 11.56 23.04 15.07
N ALA A 527 12.08 22.33 16.07
CA ALA A 527 13.23 22.78 16.82
C ALA A 527 14.23 21.64 17.05
N ALA A 528 15.52 21.96 17.09
CA ALA A 528 16.59 21.03 17.45
C ALA A 528 17.82 21.80 17.93
N ASP A 529 18.53 21.24 18.91
CA ASP A 529 19.88 21.72 19.26
C ASP A 529 20.83 21.25 18.16
N VAL A 530 21.24 22.16 17.26
CA VAL A 530 22.07 21.82 16.09
C VAL A 530 23.56 21.99 16.34
N ASP A 531 23.95 22.66 17.42
CA ASP A 531 25.36 22.94 17.72
C ASP A 531 25.88 22.27 19.01
N GLY A 532 24.99 21.64 19.78
CA GLY A 532 25.28 20.86 20.97
C GLY A 532 25.51 21.72 22.21
N ASP A 533 24.91 22.91 22.27
CA ASP A 533 24.96 23.84 23.40
C ASP A 533 23.83 23.64 24.43
N GLY A 534 22.88 22.73 24.14
CA GLY A 534 21.73 22.41 24.97
C GLY A 534 20.54 23.35 24.80
N LYS A 535 20.59 24.29 23.85
CA LYS A 535 19.52 25.24 23.56
C LYS A 535 19.01 25.00 22.14
N PRO A 536 17.79 24.48 21.97
CA PRO A 536 17.29 24.15 20.64
C PRO A 536 17.13 25.42 19.79
N GLU A 537 17.58 25.35 18.54
CA GLU A 537 17.32 26.34 17.51
C GLU A 537 15.98 26.09 16.79
N LEU A 538 15.37 27.17 16.30
CA LEU A 538 14.21 27.09 15.42
C LEU A 538 14.66 26.65 14.03
N LEU A 539 14.09 25.55 13.54
CA LEU A 539 14.38 25.00 12.23
C LEU A 539 13.35 25.49 11.21
N LEU A 540 13.82 26.16 10.15
CA LEU A 540 13.00 26.70 9.06
C LEU A 540 13.38 26.04 7.73
N ALA A 541 12.48 25.22 7.20
CA ALA A 541 12.64 24.57 5.90
C ALA A 541 12.26 25.54 4.78
N GLN A 542 13.18 25.80 3.84
CA GLN A 542 12.93 26.75 2.74
C GLN A 542 13.73 26.39 1.49
N LYS A 543 13.05 26.38 0.34
CA LYS A 543 13.68 26.16 -0.98
C LYS A 543 14.51 24.87 -0.91
N ASN A 544 15.82 24.94 -1.14
CA ASN A 544 16.73 23.81 -1.15
C ASN A 544 17.57 23.68 0.13
N PHE A 545 17.21 24.33 1.23
CA PHE A 545 17.96 24.29 2.48
C PHE A 545 17.05 24.28 3.73
N LEU A 546 17.64 23.87 4.84
CA LEU A 546 17.13 24.06 6.20
C LEU A 546 18.02 25.10 6.90
N ARG A 547 17.42 26.03 7.64
CA ARG A 547 18.17 26.96 8.50
C ARG A 547 17.79 26.76 9.95
N ALA A 548 18.81 26.65 10.79
CA ALA A 548 18.68 26.74 12.23
C ALA A 548 18.91 28.20 12.64
N VAL A 549 17.92 28.80 13.30
CA VAL A 549 17.93 30.22 13.62
C VAL A 549 17.67 30.48 15.09
N VAL A 550 18.31 31.54 15.59
CA VAL A 550 18.05 32.11 16.91
C VAL A 550 17.70 33.57 16.72
N TRP A 551 16.80 34.09 17.53
CA TRP A 551 16.51 35.51 17.54
C TRP A 551 17.75 36.32 17.98
N GLN A 552 18.07 37.36 17.22
CA GLN A 552 19.02 38.41 17.58
C GLN A 552 18.37 39.81 17.55
N VAL A 553 18.76 40.64 18.52
CA VAL A 553 18.44 42.07 18.55
C VAL A 553 19.64 42.86 18.02
N GLU A 554 19.43 43.67 16.99
CA GLU A 554 20.41 44.61 16.47
C GLU A 554 20.16 46.01 17.04
N THR A 555 21.09 46.49 17.87
CA THR A 555 20.97 47.79 18.57
C THR A 555 21.56 48.98 17.80
N ASN A 556 22.15 48.74 16.62
CA ASN A 556 22.83 49.77 15.81
C ASN A 556 21.97 50.23 14.62
N SER A 557 20.66 50.38 14.80
CA SER A 557 19.79 50.93 13.77
C SER A 557 20.03 52.44 13.60
N PRO A 558 20.00 52.99 12.37
CA PRO A 558 20.14 54.43 12.10
C PRO A 558 19.17 55.31 12.90
N ASP A 559 18.03 54.74 13.31
CA ASP A 559 16.95 55.45 13.99
C ASP A 559 16.99 55.28 15.52
N GLY A 560 18.01 54.59 16.06
CA GLY A 560 18.15 54.29 17.49
C GLY A 560 17.12 53.31 18.06
N LYS A 561 16.26 52.72 17.20
CA LYS A 561 15.29 51.69 17.59
C LYS A 561 15.90 50.29 17.40
N PRO A 562 15.68 49.34 18.32
CA PRO A 562 16.12 47.97 18.13
C PRO A 562 15.48 47.38 16.86
N THR A 563 16.29 46.74 16.02
CA THR A 563 15.83 45.96 14.88
C THR A 563 15.95 44.48 15.21
N TYR A 564 14.90 43.71 14.90
CA TYR A 564 14.83 42.30 15.24
C TYR A 564 15.08 41.44 14.00
N SER A 565 16.01 40.50 14.09
CA SER A 565 16.39 39.61 13.00
C SER A 565 16.64 38.20 13.49
N PHE A 566 16.51 37.22 12.61
CA PHE A 566 16.98 35.87 12.87
C PHE A 566 18.46 35.76 12.50
N ARG A 567 19.30 35.43 13.47
CA ARG A 567 20.67 35.01 13.21
C ARG A 567 20.66 33.55 12.80
N VAL A 568 21.17 33.27 11.61
CA VAL A 568 21.39 31.89 11.16
C VAL A 568 22.59 31.33 11.93
N LYS A 569 22.34 30.34 12.79
CA LYS A 569 23.38 29.56 13.48
C LYS A 569 24.05 28.60 12.51
N ASP A 570 23.23 27.88 11.75
CA ASP A 570 23.68 26.90 10.77
C ASP A 570 22.72 26.83 9.57
N GLN A 571 23.25 26.43 8.42
CA GLN A 571 22.47 26.14 7.21
C GLN A 571 22.85 24.76 6.68
N ILE A 572 21.84 23.92 6.48
CA ILE A 572 21.99 22.57 5.96
C ILE A 572 21.36 22.55 4.56
N ASN A 573 22.17 22.30 3.54
CA ASN A 573 21.68 22.24 2.17
C ASN A 573 21.11 20.84 1.88
N GLY A 574 20.07 20.80 1.05
CA GLY A 574 19.60 19.55 0.46
C GLY A 574 20.67 18.90 -0.42
N ALA A 575 20.44 17.65 -0.80
CA ALA A 575 21.40 16.84 -1.54
C ALA A 575 21.75 17.39 -2.93
N ALA A 576 20.94 18.29 -3.51
CA ALA A 576 21.17 18.89 -4.81
C ALA A 576 20.66 20.34 -4.91
N SER A 577 21.06 21.05 -5.97
CA SER A 577 20.61 22.43 -6.22
C SER A 577 19.11 22.54 -6.52
N ASN A 578 18.49 21.46 -7.00
CA ASN A 578 17.06 21.39 -7.26
C ASN A 578 16.24 20.79 -6.11
N SER A 579 16.86 20.51 -4.94
CA SER A 579 16.16 20.02 -3.77
C SER A 579 15.03 20.97 -3.33
N ARG A 580 13.93 20.41 -2.82
CA ARG A 580 12.85 21.18 -2.17
C ARG A 580 12.59 20.66 -0.77
N ILE A 581 13.26 21.25 0.22
CA ILE A 581 13.14 20.88 1.63
C ILE A 581 11.87 21.50 2.20
N VAL A 582 10.96 20.65 2.67
CA VAL A 582 9.64 21.08 3.20
C VAL A 582 9.46 20.83 4.69
N ALA A 583 10.23 19.89 5.25
CA ALA A 583 10.20 19.57 6.67
C ALA A 583 11.53 18.96 7.13
N ALA A 584 11.76 18.95 8.44
CA ALA A 584 12.92 18.34 9.05
C ALA A 584 12.58 17.72 10.42
N THR A 585 13.41 16.84 10.94
CA THR A 585 13.33 16.45 12.35
C THR A 585 14.68 15.95 12.83
N ALA A 586 14.90 15.97 14.14
CA ALA A 586 16.14 15.55 14.77
C ALA A 586 15.95 14.22 15.49
N LEU A 587 16.89 13.30 15.31
CA LEU A 587 16.89 12.00 15.97
C LEU A 587 18.30 11.67 16.49
N PRO A 588 18.48 11.30 17.76
CA PRO A 588 19.77 10.85 18.26
C PRO A 588 20.17 9.52 17.60
N ASN A 589 21.36 9.47 16.99
CA ASN A 589 21.89 8.23 16.41
C ASN A 589 22.66 7.36 17.42
N GLY A 590 22.71 7.78 18.70
CA GLY A 590 23.35 7.09 19.80
C GLY A 590 24.88 7.26 19.90
N THR A 591 25.54 7.82 18.88
CA THR A 591 27.01 7.98 18.85
C THR A 591 27.45 9.43 18.71
N ASN A 592 26.66 10.27 18.05
CA ASN A 592 26.99 11.66 17.81
C ASN A 592 26.66 12.53 19.02
N ARG A 593 27.45 13.59 19.21
CA ARG A 593 27.18 14.60 20.25
C ARG A 593 25.87 15.35 20.00
N VAL A 594 25.60 15.65 18.73
CA VAL A 594 24.40 16.35 18.26
C VAL A 594 23.53 15.34 17.53
N ALA A 595 22.21 15.45 17.69
CA ALA A 595 21.26 14.61 16.98
C ALA A 595 21.44 14.73 15.45
N SER A 596 21.25 13.61 14.75
CA SER A 596 21.23 13.63 13.28
C SER A 596 19.96 14.31 12.80
N LEU A 597 20.03 15.03 11.68
CA LEU A 597 18.88 15.69 11.07
C LEU A 597 18.37 14.88 9.89
N PHE A 598 17.07 14.68 9.82
CA PHE A 598 16.38 14.14 8.67
C PHE A 598 15.65 15.27 7.95
N LEU A 599 15.89 15.42 6.64
CA LEU A 599 15.27 16.45 5.79
C LEU A 599 14.33 15.80 4.79
N LEU A 600 13.08 16.22 4.75
CA LEU A 600 12.11 15.80 3.74
C LEU A 600 12.30 16.62 2.47
N ASP A 601 12.82 16.00 1.41
CA ASP A 601 12.94 16.57 0.08
C ASP A 601 11.76 16.15 -0.80
N ALA A 602 10.81 17.05 -0.97
CA ALA A 602 9.59 16.79 -1.73
C ALA A 602 9.81 16.75 -3.25
N GLU A 603 10.84 17.42 -3.77
CA GLU A 603 11.15 17.39 -5.21
C GLU A 603 11.86 16.09 -5.59
N ARG A 604 12.80 15.65 -4.74
CA ARG A 604 13.56 14.42 -4.97
C ARG A 604 12.90 13.15 -4.47
N LYS A 605 11.78 13.29 -3.74
CA LYS A 605 11.07 12.18 -3.08
C LYS A 605 11.99 11.37 -2.20
N SER A 606 12.69 12.04 -1.28
CA SER A 606 13.68 11.39 -0.43
C SER A 606 13.71 11.98 0.98
N LEU A 607 14.00 11.13 1.96
CA LEU A 607 14.43 11.54 3.29
C LEU A 607 15.95 11.59 3.33
N THR A 608 16.52 12.78 3.53
CA THR A 608 17.98 12.98 3.57
C THR A 608 18.45 12.96 5.01
N LEU A 609 19.31 12.01 5.36
CA LEU A 609 20.01 11.95 6.64
C LEU A 609 21.26 12.84 6.57
N CYS A 610 21.32 13.83 7.46
CA CYS A 610 22.43 14.74 7.64
C CYS A 610 23.03 14.61 9.03
N GLU A 611 24.35 14.66 9.11
CA GLU A 611 25.09 14.62 10.38
C GLU A 611 26.15 15.70 10.43
N ARG A 612 26.47 16.15 11.65
CA ARG A 612 27.47 17.17 11.90
C ARG A 612 28.82 16.52 12.20
N ASP A 613 29.81 16.82 11.38
CA ASP A 613 31.16 16.28 11.55
C ASP A 613 31.90 16.94 12.74
N PRO A 614 33.08 16.40 13.17
CA PRO A 614 33.87 16.99 14.25
C PRO A 614 34.39 18.41 13.98
N ALA A 615 34.39 18.87 12.72
CA ALA A 615 34.74 20.24 12.36
C ALA A 615 33.52 21.19 12.46
N GLY A 616 32.34 20.68 12.81
CA GLY A 616 31.10 21.43 12.95
C GLY A 616 30.33 21.59 11.64
N VAL A 617 30.69 20.88 10.58
CA VAL A 617 30.07 21.01 9.26
C VAL A 617 29.02 19.91 9.05
N TRP A 618 27.83 20.31 8.59
CA TRP A 618 26.77 19.39 8.23
C TRP A 618 27.05 18.70 6.89
N GLN A 619 26.97 17.36 6.88
CA GLN A 619 27.19 16.51 5.72
C GLN A 619 25.97 15.64 5.46
N VAL A 620 25.67 15.41 4.18
CA VAL A 620 24.70 14.38 3.78
C VAL A 620 25.35 13.01 3.93
N VAL A 621 24.78 12.17 4.80
CA VAL A 621 25.24 10.79 5.04
C VAL A 621 24.53 9.82 4.11
N ARG A 622 23.21 9.96 3.96
CA ARG A 622 22.38 9.04 3.18
C ARG A 622 21.16 9.76 2.61
N ASN A 623 20.78 9.41 1.38
CA ASN A 623 19.49 9.76 0.80
C ASN A 623 18.64 8.51 0.73
N LEU A 624 17.53 8.49 1.46
CA LEU A 624 16.60 7.37 1.52
C LEU A 624 15.44 7.66 0.56
N PRO A 625 15.26 6.89 -0.53
CA PRO A 625 14.18 7.12 -1.48
C PRO A 625 12.82 6.84 -0.83
N LEU A 626 11.84 7.68 -1.12
CA LEU A 626 10.46 7.52 -0.65
C LEU A 626 9.55 7.11 -1.81
N PRO A 627 8.75 6.04 -1.67
CA PRO A 627 7.82 5.61 -2.72
C PRO A 627 6.66 6.61 -2.92
N VAL A 628 6.35 7.39 -1.88
CA VAL A 628 5.32 8.43 -1.84
C VAL A 628 5.90 9.69 -1.18
N SER A 629 5.50 10.88 -1.64
CA SER A 629 6.18 12.14 -1.27
C SER A 629 5.23 13.34 -1.08
N ASP A 630 3.95 13.10 -0.84
CA ASP A 630 2.94 14.15 -0.60
C ASP A 630 2.93 14.66 0.84
N PHE A 631 3.87 14.19 1.68
CA PHE A 631 4.06 14.63 3.04
C PHE A 631 4.54 16.08 3.12
N SER A 632 4.04 16.79 4.13
CA SER A 632 4.35 18.20 4.38
C SER A 632 4.89 18.45 5.80
N SER A 633 4.95 17.42 6.65
CA SER A 633 5.48 17.52 8.00
C SER A 633 6.25 16.26 8.40
N LEU A 634 7.24 16.44 9.29
CA LEU A 634 8.01 15.39 9.93
C LEU A 634 7.95 15.54 11.45
N GLN A 635 7.97 14.42 12.16
CA GLN A 635 8.08 14.37 13.62
C GLN A 635 8.92 13.15 14.02
N ALA A 636 9.84 13.33 14.97
CA ALA A 636 10.51 12.21 15.62
C ALA A 636 9.53 11.53 16.57
N VAL A 637 9.40 10.21 16.45
CA VAL A 637 8.40 9.43 17.20
C VAL A 637 9.04 8.17 17.78
N ALA A 638 8.57 7.74 18.95
CA ALA A 638 8.96 6.49 19.57
C ALA A 638 8.00 5.39 19.11
N LEU A 639 8.50 4.38 18.40
CA LEU A 639 7.74 3.20 17.99
C LEU A 639 8.35 1.95 18.64
N GLY A 640 7.57 1.25 19.46
CA GLY A 640 8.01 0.09 20.24
C GLY A 640 9.10 0.42 21.25
N ALA A 641 9.20 1.70 21.64
CA ALA A 641 10.24 2.25 22.49
C ALA A 641 9.70 3.44 23.30
N THR A 642 10.43 3.86 24.34
CA THR A 642 10.09 5.04 25.15
C THR A 642 10.88 6.29 24.76
N GLN A 643 11.81 6.15 23.80
CA GLN A 643 12.58 7.25 23.23
C GLN A 643 12.41 7.25 21.71
N PRO A 644 12.40 8.43 21.05
CA PRO A 644 12.26 8.50 19.61
C PRO A 644 13.33 7.67 18.89
N ASN A 645 12.88 6.78 18.00
CA ASN A 645 13.70 5.87 17.20
C ASN A 645 13.27 5.85 15.73
N SER A 646 12.24 6.64 15.38
CA SER A 646 11.57 6.63 14.11
C SER A 646 11.24 8.05 13.66
N VAL A 647 11.04 8.23 12.35
CA VAL A 647 10.54 9.47 11.77
C VAL A 647 9.15 9.22 11.23
N ALA A 648 8.17 9.95 11.75
CA ALA A 648 6.81 10.02 11.23
C ALA A 648 6.68 11.12 10.17
N PHE A 649 5.87 10.85 9.16
CA PHE A 649 5.56 11.72 8.05
C PHE A 649 4.06 11.95 8.04
N MET A 650 3.63 13.20 7.84
CA MET A 650 2.21 13.54 7.85
C MET A 650 1.84 14.35 6.61
N SER A 651 0.69 13.99 6.03
CA SER A 651 0.05 14.68 4.92
C SER A 651 -1.46 14.79 5.17
N LEU A 652 -2.21 15.35 4.22
CA LEU A 652 -3.67 15.43 4.30
C LEU A 652 -4.36 14.06 4.21
N ASN A 653 -3.80 13.12 3.46
CA ASN A 653 -4.45 11.86 3.09
C ASN A 653 -3.62 10.61 3.46
N SER A 654 -2.49 10.78 4.13
CA SER A 654 -1.60 9.69 4.52
C SER A 654 -0.79 10.09 5.75
N VAL A 655 -0.53 9.09 6.60
CA VAL A 655 0.53 9.12 7.60
C VAL A 655 1.52 8.03 7.22
N ALA A 656 2.80 8.25 7.42
CA ALA A 656 3.81 7.21 7.22
C ALA A 656 4.84 7.27 8.34
N TRP A 657 5.63 6.21 8.46
CA TRP A 657 6.76 6.19 9.37
C TRP A 657 7.89 5.34 8.81
N MET A 658 9.10 5.63 9.29
CA MET A 658 10.29 4.83 9.07
C MET A 658 10.98 4.65 10.41
N ALA A 659 11.00 3.42 10.90
CA ALA A 659 11.83 3.06 12.05
C ALA A 659 13.29 2.92 11.58
N PHE A 660 14.26 3.33 12.41
CA PHE A 660 15.68 3.18 12.09
C PHE A 660 16.30 1.94 12.74
N ALA A 661 15.52 0.85 12.79
CA ALA A 661 15.85 -0.44 13.37
C ALA A 661 14.94 -1.54 12.81
N GLY A 662 15.10 -2.78 13.30
CA GLY A 662 14.17 -3.88 13.01
C GLY A 662 14.52 -4.70 11.76
N GLU A 663 13.49 -5.31 11.19
CA GLU A 663 13.56 -6.13 9.97
C GLU A 663 12.83 -5.42 8.83
N VAL A 664 13.31 -5.64 7.61
CA VAL A 664 12.74 -5.11 6.38
C VAL A 664 12.36 -6.25 5.46
N TRP A 665 11.42 -5.97 4.57
CA TRP A 665 11.13 -6.87 3.47
C TRP A 665 12.11 -6.66 2.33
N GLU A 666 12.50 -7.74 1.67
CA GLU A 666 13.17 -7.74 0.39
C GLU A 666 12.37 -8.54 -0.63
N PHE A 667 12.42 -8.10 -1.89
CA PHE A 667 11.92 -8.87 -3.02
C PHE A 667 13.10 -9.59 -3.67
N ALA A 668 13.29 -10.85 -3.31
CA ALA A 668 14.46 -11.63 -3.68
C ALA A 668 14.23 -12.39 -4.99
N GLU A 669 15.11 -12.20 -5.97
CA GLU A 669 15.15 -13.01 -7.20
C GLU A 669 15.44 -14.48 -6.83
N LEU A 670 14.61 -15.39 -7.34
CA LEU A 670 14.83 -16.82 -7.26
C LEU A 670 15.47 -17.34 -8.55
N ASP A 671 14.87 -17.05 -9.70
CA ASP A 671 15.46 -17.30 -11.02
C ASP A 671 14.83 -16.43 -12.11
N GLY A 672 15.44 -16.38 -13.30
CA GLY A 672 14.92 -15.63 -14.44
C GLY A 672 14.89 -16.40 -15.75
N TYR A 673 13.92 -16.05 -16.60
CA TYR A 673 13.66 -16.70 -17.88
C TYR A 673 13.61 -15.68 -19.02
N GLU A 674 14.26 -16.03 -20.13
CA GLU A 674 14.14 -15.32 -21.40
C GLU A 674 13.66 -16.29 -22.46
N THR A 675 12.63 -15.90 -23.22
CA THR A 675 12.18 -16.73 -24.32
C THR A 675 13.28 -16.86 -25.37
N PRO A 676 13.61 -18.07 -25.82
CA PRO A 676 14.59 -18.27 -26.90
C PRO A 676 13.97 -18.01 -28.27
N ILE A 677 12.68 -17.64 -28.35
CA ILE A 677 12.05 -17.16 -29.56
C ILE A 677 12.70 -15.82 -29.92
N LYS A 678 13.47 -15.81 -31.01
CA LYS A 678 14.11 -14.59 -31.51
C LYS A 678 13.07 -13.49 -31.72
N ASP A 679 13.30 -12.30 -31.17
CA ASP A 679 12.37 -11.16 -31.22
C ASP A 679 10.99 -11.49 -30.60
N GLY A 680 10.94 -12.45 -29.67
CA GLY A 680 9.74 -12.84 -28.94
C GLY A 680 9.32 -11.79 -27.92
N TYR A 681 8.04 -11.85 -27.54
CA TYR A 681 7.42 -10.92 -26.63
C TYR A 681 6.52 -11.67 -25.65
N LEU A 682 7.04 -11.96 -24.46
CA LEU A 682 6.25 -12.52 -23.36
C LEU A 682 5.25 -11.45 -22.89
N ASN A 683 3.97 -11.64 -23.18
CA ASN A 683 2.93 -10.67 -22.84
C ASN A 683 2.37 -10.92 -21.44
N ASP A 684 2.10 -12.19 -21.12
CA ASP A 684 1.46 -12.61 -19.88
C ASP A 684 1.89 -14.02 -19.47
N VAL A 685 1.51 -14.45 -18.26
CA VAL A 685 1.85 -15.77 -17.71
C VAL A 685 0.73 -16.27 -16.78
N VAL A 686 0.51 -17.59 -16.79
CA VAL A 686 -0.32 -18.29 -15.80
C VAL A 686 0.43 -19.51 -15.28
N SER A 687 0.01 -20.02 -14.12
CA SER A 687 0.57 -21.23 -13.52
C SER A 687 -0.46 -22.34 -13.34
N GLY A 688 0.01 -23.58 -13.27
CA GLY A 688 -0.75 -24.73 -12.80
C GLY A 688 0.05 -26.03 -12.96
N ASP A 689 -0.33 -27.07 -12.23
CA ASP A 689 0.37 -28.36 -12.24
C ASP A 689 -0.02 -29.16 -13.49
N LEU A 690 0.66 -28.88 -14.61
CA LEU A 690 0.35 -29.46 -15.93
C LEU A 690 0.95 -30.86 -16.12
N ASN A 691 2.01 -31.19 -15.37
CA ASN A 691 2.65 -32.50 -15.41
C ASN A 691 2.20 -33.44 -14.27
N ASN A 692 1.37 -32.95 -13.34
CA ASN A 692 0.83 -33.64 -12.17
C ASN A 692 1.92 -34.13 -11.20
N ASP A 693 2.96 -33.34 -10.99
CA ASP A 693 4.08 -33.63 -10.08
C ASP A 693 3.94 -32.98 -8.69
N GLY A 694 2.85 -32.24 -8.46
CA GLY A 694 2.57 -31.52 -7.22
C GLY A 694 3.18 -30.12 -7.16
N ARG A 695 3.86 -29.65 -8.21
CA ARG A 695 4.36 -28.28 -8.35
C ARG A 695 3.68 -27.62 -9.53
N LYS A 696 3.66 -26.29 -9.55
CA LYS A 696 3.03 -25.54 -10.64
C LYS A 696 4.04 -25.21 -11.71
N ASP A 697 3.65 -25.49 -12.96
CA ASP A 697 4.37 -25.11 -14.16
C ASP A 697 3.89 -23.75 -14.66
N LEU A 698 4.75 -23.00 -15.34
CA LEU A 698 4.43 -21.70 -15.92
C LEU A 698 4.11 -21.84 -17.41
N VAL A 699 3.04 -21.19 -17.86
CA VAL A 699 2.67 -21.07 -19.26
C VAL A 699 2.74 -19.59 -19.67
N PHE A 700 3.78 -19.22 -20.41
CA PHE A 700 3.92 -17.87 -20.92
C PHE A 700 3.18 -17.69 -22.25
N LEU A 701 2.43 -16.59 -22.36
CA LEU A 701 1.77 -16.16 -23.60
C LEU A 701 2.72 -15.28 -24.40
N GLU A 702 3.26 -15.80 -25.50
CA GLU A 702 4.17 -15.08 -26.39
C GLU A 702 3.41 -14.55 -27.60
N THR A 703 3.31 -13.22 -27.73
CA THR A 703 2.37 -12.58 -28.66
C THR A 703 3.00 -11.95 -29.89
N ALA A 704 4.32 -11.98 -30.04
CA ALA A 704 4.97 -11.54 -31.28
C ALA A 704 4.87 -12.62 -32.36
N LYS A 705 4.88 -13.91 -31.99
CA LYS A 705 4.77 -15.03 -32.92
C LYS A 705 3.66 -16.02 -32.57
N ASN A 706 2.86 -15.72 -31.56
CA ASN A 706 1.68 -16.49 -31.13
C ASN A 706 2.05 -17.87 -30.58
N TYR A 707 3.05 -17.93 -29.69
CA TYR A 707 3.51 -19.16 -29.04
C TYR A 707 2.97 -19.27 -27.62
N LEU A 708 2.90 -20.52 -27.15
CA LEU A 708 2.87 -20.86 -25.73
C LEU A 708 4.22 -21.45 -25.36
N ASP A 709 4.79 -21.00 -24.25
CA ASP A 709 6.09 -21.42 -23.75
C ASP A 709 5.88 -22.01 -22.35
N ILE A 710 6.07 -23.33 -22.20
CA ILE A 710 5.97 -24.02 -20.92
C ILE A 710 7.34 -24.07 -20.25
N VAL A 711 7.40 -23.61 -19.02
CA VAL A 711 8.61 -23.55 -18.19
C VAL A 711 8.28 -24.14 -16.82
N THR A 712 9.08 -25.09 -16.34
CA THR A 712 8.88 -25.72 -15.03
C THR A 712 9.69 -24.97 -13.96
N PHE A 713 9.21 -24.98 -12.71
CA PHE A 713 9.91 -24.40 -11.55
C PHE A 713 10.49 -25.51 -10.66
N GLU A 714 11.72 -25.93 -10.98
CA GLU A 714 12.39 -27.08 -10.38
C GLU A 714 13.12 -26.72 -9.07
N PRO A 715 13.33 -27.70 -8.17
CA PRO A 715 14.15 -27.49 -6.98
C PRO A 715 15.62 -27.10 -7.29
N PRO A 716 16.25 -26.24 -6.47
CA PRO A 716 15.65 -25.55 -5.34
C PRO A 716 14.75 -24.40 -5.75
N HIS A 717 15.08 -23.66 -6.82
CA HIS A 717 14.24 -22.63 -7.44
C HIS A 717 14.79 -22.32 -8.84
N GLN A 718 14.56 -23.19 -9.83
CA GLN A 718 15.14 -23.05 -11.17
C GLN A 718 14.06 -23.13 -12.25
N LEU A 719 14.04 -22.14 -13.13
CA LEU A 719 13.18 -22.12 -14.31
C LEU A 719 13.82 -22.95 -15.42
N VAL A 720 13.18 -24.08 -15.76
CA VAL A 720 13.66 -25.00 -16.80
C VAL A 720 12.70 -24.95 -17.99
N PRO A 721 13.15 -24.47 -19.16
CA PRO A 721 12.32 -24.46 -20.36
C PRO A 721 12.00 -25.91 -20.77
N SER A 722 10.74 -26.19 -21.03
CA SER A 722 10.29 -27.53 -21.41
C SER A 722 9.85 -27.57 -22.87
N THR A 723 8.58 -27.34 -23.15
CA THR A 723 8.02 -27.42 -24.50
C THR A 723 7.42 -26.08 -24.92
N ARG A 724 7.33 -25.87 -26.24
CA ARG A 724 6.68 -24.72 -26.83
C ARG A 724 6.11 -25.06 -28.19
N TRP A 725 5.02 -24.39 -28.53
CA TRP A 725 4.41 -24.53 -29.85
C TRP A 725 3.70 -23.25 -30.26
N GLN A 726 3.56 -23.08 -31.57
CA GLN A 726 2.77 -22.00 -32.13
C GLN A 726 1.29 -22.37 -32.08
N VAL A 727 0.47 -21.49 -31.51
CA VAL A 727 -0.97 -21.75 -31.36
C VAL A 727 -1.70 -21.59 -32.69
N PHE A 728 -1.29 -20.63 -33.51
CA PHE A 728 -1.83 -20.43 -34.85
C PHE A 728 -0.84 -19.72 -35.79
N GLU A 729 -0.90 -20.03 -37.08
CA GLU A 729 -0.20 -19.29 -38.13
C GLU A 729 -1.07 -18.14 -38.64
N GLU A 730 -0.57 -16.92 -38.61
CA GLU A 730 -1.25 -15.79 -39.23
C GLU A 730 -1.03 -15.81 -40.76
N ARG A 731 -1.98 -16.34 -41.52
CA ARG A 731 -1.98 -16.21 -42.99
C ARG A 731 -2.67 -14.91 -43.39
N THR A 732 -1.89 -13.84 -43.51
CA THR A 732 -2.33 -12.50 -43.96
C THR A 732 -2.76 -12.53 -45.42
N PHE A 733 -4.03 -12.88 -45.70
CA PHE A 733 -4.59 -12.73 -47.05
C PHE A 733 -5.90 -11.96 -47.16
N ARG A 734 -6.57 -11.56 -46.06
CA ARG A 734 -7.67 -10.57 -46.02
C ARG A 734 -8.20 -10.42 -44.59
N GLY A 735 -7.74 -9.43 -43.83
CA GLY A 735 -8.31 -9.13 -42.52
C GLY A 735 -7.51 -8.08 -41.76
N ARG A 736 -8.19 -7.15 -41.07
CA ARG A 736 -7.57 -6.22 -40.12
C ARG A 736 -6.86 -7.04 -39.03
N ARG A 737 -5.65 -6.64 -38.63
CA ARG A 737 -5.06 -7.07 -37.35
C ARG A 737 -6.11 -6.88 -36.25
N SER A 738 -6.28 -7.88 -35.39
CA SER A 738 -6.88 -7.66 -34.07
C SER A 738 -6.05 -6.60 -33.34
N ASP A 739 -6.68 -5.64 -32.69
CA ASP A 739 -5.97 -4.61 -31.90
C ASP A 739 -5.41 -5.19 -30.58
N GLN A 740 -5.79 -6.42 -30.20
CA GLN A 740 -5.33 -7.09 -28.98
C GLN A 740 -4.23 -8.13 -29.27
N PRO A 741 -3.18 -8.25 -28.41
CA PRO A 741 -2.18 -9.31 -28.50
C PRO A 741 -2.82 -10.71 -28.36
N GLU A 742 -2.29 -11.70 -29.08
CA GLU A 742 -2.79 -13.09 -29.08
C GLU A 742 -1.63 -14.07 -28.90
N PRO A 743 -1.79 -15.22 -28.21
CA PRO A 743 -2.96 -15.66 -27.45
C PRO A 743 -3.33 -14.68 -26.33
N ARG A 744 -4.64 -14.52 -26.06
CA ARG A 744 -5.13 -13.45 -25.17
C ARG A 744 -5.11 -13.82 -23.70
N GLU A 745 -5.62 -15.00 -23.36
CA GLU A 745 -5.77 -15.48 -21.99
C GLU A 745 -5.54 -16.99 -21.98
N ALA A 746 -5.10 -17.52 -20.84
CA ALA A 746 -5.03 -18.96 -20.61
C ALA A 746 -5.41 -19.28 -19.17
N LEU A 747 -5.76 -20.53 -18.91
CA LEU A 747 -5.85 -21.10 -17.57
C LEU A 747 -5.48 -22.57 -17.60
N VAL A 748 -5.08 -23.11 -16.45
CA VAL A 748 -4.73 -24.51 -16.25
C VAL A 748 -5.77 -25.11 -15.30
N THR A 749 -6.53 -26.10 -15.75
CA THR A 749 -7.60 -26.75 -14.96
C THR A 749 -8.02 -28.07 -15.59
N ASP A 750 -8.51 -29.02 -14.78
CA ASP A 750 -9.05 -30.30 -15.28
C ASP A 750 -10.45 -30.11 -15.89
N VAL A 751 -10.54 -30.05 -17.22
CA VAL A 751 -11.81 -30.01 -17.96
C VAL A 751 -12.18 -31.37 -18.56
N THR A 752 -11.34 -32.40 -18.36
CA THR A 752 -11.66 -33.76 -18.80
C THR A 752 -12.27 -34.63 -17.70
N GLY A 753 -12.08 -34.24 -16.44
CA GLY A 753 -12.49 -34.98 -15.26
C GLY A 753 -11.63 -36.22 -15.01
N ASP A 754 -10.42 -36.28 -15.56
CA ASP A 754 -9.51 -37.41 -15.39
C ASP A 754 -8.50 -37.23 -14.24
N GLY A 755 -8.60 -36.12 -13.52
CA GLY A 755 -7.74 -35.74 -12.40
C GLY A 755 -6.41 -35.11 -12.82
N ARG A 756 -6.26 -34.74 -14.09
CA ARG A 756 -5.07 -34.09 -14.64
C ARG A 756 -5.44 -32.72 -15.20
N ASN A 757 -4.58 -31.73 -14.98
CA ASN A 757 -4.89 -30.39 -15.46
C ASN A 757 -4.64 -30.27 -16.97
N ASP A 758 -5.64 -29.70 -17.64
CA ASP A 758 -5.58 -29.36 -19.06
C ASP A 758 -5.20 -27.89 -19.24
N LEU A 759 -4.73 -27.55 -20.44
CA LEU A 759 -4.46 -26.15 -20.79
C LEU A 759 -5.59 -25.58 -21.65
N VAL A 760 -6.24 -24.53 -21.16
CA VAL A 760 -7.32 -23.83 -21.86
C VAL A 760 -6.82 -22.46 -22.31
N VAL A 761 -7.02 -22.11 -23.59
CA VAL A 761 -6.44 -20.90 -24.20
C VAL A 761 -7.52 -20.17 -25.00
N LEU A 762 -7.67 -18.87 -24.73
CA LEU A 762 -8.56 -17.98 -25.46
C LEU A 762 -7.83 -17.35 -26.65
N VAL A 763 -8.32 -17.59 -27.86
CA VAL A 763 -7.73 -17.05 -29.09
C VAL A 763 -8.83 -16.57 -30.04
N HIS A 764 -8.76 -15.32 -30.49
CA HIS A 764 -9.69 -14.71 -31.45
C HIS A 764 -11.19 -14.76 -31.05
N ASP A 765 -11.93 -15.73 -31.58
CA ASP A 765 -13.34 -15.96 -31.33
C ASP A 765 -13.59 -17.34 -30.71
N ARG A 766 -12.55 -17.98 -30.16
CA ARG A 766 -12.55 -19.39 -29.77
C ARG A 766 -11.85 -19.63 -28.45
N ILE A 767 -12.25 -20.74 -27.85
CA ILE A 767 -11.52 -21.40 -26.76
C ILE A 767 -10.87 -22.66 -27.35
N LEU A 768 -9.58 -22.83 -27.08
CA LEU A 768 -8.82 -24.03 -27.39
C LEU A 768 -8.58 -24.77 -26.07
N VAL A 769 -8.92 -26.05 -26.02
CA VAL A 769 -8.58 -26.93 -24.89
C VAL A 769 -7.52 -27.91 -25.37
N TYR A 770 -6.42 -28.02 -24.64
CA TYR A 770 -5.37 -29.01 -24.86
C TYR A 770 -5.45 -30.04 -23.73
N PRO A 771 -6.14 -31.18 -23.93
CA PRO A 771 -6.25 -32.20 -22.92
C PRO A 771 -4.92 -32.89 -22.66
N GLN A 772 -4.58 -33.10 -21.38
CA GLN A 772 -3.38 -33.81 -20.96
C GLN A 772 -3.53 -35.33 -21.23
N GLU A 773 -2.42 -36.04 -21.52
CA GLU A 773 -2.40 -37.49 -21.82
C GLU A 773 -1.88 -38.38 -20.69
#